data_AF-A0A257CIV5-F1
#
_entry.id   AF-A0A257CIV5-F1
#
_cell.length_a   1.000
_cell.length_b   1.000
_cell.length_c   1.000
_cell.angle_alpha   90.00
_cell.angle_beta   90.00
_cell.angle_gamma   90.00
#
_symmetry.space_group_name_H-M   'P 1'
#
loop_
_entity.id
_entity.type
_entity.pdbx_description
1 polymer ?
#
loop_
_entity_poly.entity_id
_entity_poly.type
_entity_poly.pdbx_seq_one_letter_code
_entity_poly.pdbx_strand_id
1 'polypeptide(L)'
;MANKTVFIAAGAVGLAAAGWLGASVVVGQRAESALKQLQAAPTQPGGGLRITRLSHERGLIGSKGQLELSFEPGCAAEAGADEPVTMKVDYTMSHLVLPTSLTRFDWQAAPSGTSADEFKALFGSASALTGAGAVTLGGALRTDMALPELSVSRAGEAMQMSPSKGFITVKDKAFAFGWKVDRLVTRGNGEAVEMKDMAIDLDLKNRYLGTGTASLTIGNVAIGIGSLEGVSFKSEASENGDRLDMTITPSIKRLQGNGVDLSDLTMELAAKGMDTRSVETLTTVFQATCGLQSMTAAEGKRMRDAAVTLLTRGFSMGIPKLAGKGADGSIQGSMMVELAPAKGGTPSLAEQLKSSGQLDLTGKLLPQDKRDMAIAMGFAVAQGDGLRASYDYGVGLLKVNGRALDAGSFQAGLKQADMALQTALTQWGSMSNPAVAQAPVAAPAPAEPAMPAAPAEAPPPAPEAAPAQALAPATPPTMAPVAAPAADCAALGACFQQSLAAARRDDIDAVRRVASQIDNLPKPDMGNRAVSRQLNTAGLDALKRDDLAEAVAKLRLALKENPRDVEVAGNLGFAMAKAGLAAEAIDVLQTALVLDPRRSSTWTPLAEALALSGRADDAKAALWVSFQWSGNRDKSLAYYEDRAAKESRAPLQALYSHMSRVAQQQVAAGR
;
A
#
# COMPACT_ATOMS: atom_id res chain seq x y z
N MET A 1 -71.62 -21.15 -20.79
CA MET A 1 -70.27 -21.07 -21.40
C MET A 1 -69.24 -20.32 -20.53
N ALA A 2 -69.56 -19.88 -19.30
CA ALA A 2 -68.62 -19.13 -18.44
C ALA A 2 -67.64 -19.99 -17.60
N ASN A 3 -67.84 -21.31 -17.50
CA ASN A 3 -67.05 -22.16 -16.60
C ASN A 3 -65.81 -22.80 -17.28
N LYS A 4 -65.78 -22.94 -18.61
CA LYS A 4 -64.63 -23.53 -19.33
C LYS A 4 -63.44 -22.56 -19.42
N THR A 5 -63.68 -21.27 -19.53
CA THR A 5 -62.63 -20.24 -19.64
C THR A 5 -61.87 -20.04 -18.34
N VAL A 6 -62.53 -20.19 -17.18
CA VAL A 6 -61.91 -20.09 -15.85
C VAL A 6 -61.02 -21.32 -15.56
N PHE A 7 -61.43 -22.52 -15.97
CA PHE A 7 -60.61 -23.73 -15.82
C PHE A 7 -59.40 -23.77 -16.77
N ILE A 8 -59.53 -23.25 -17.99
CA ILE A 8 -58.39 -23.12 -18.92
C ILE A 8 -57.42 -22.03 -18.43
N ALA A 9 -57.94 -20.91 -17.89
CA ALA A 9 -57.11 -19.88 -17.28
C ALA A 9 -56.42 -20.38 -16.00
N ALA A 10 -57.12 -21.09 -15.11
CA ALA A 10 -56.53 -21.67 -13.89
C ALA A 10 -55.51 -22.77 -14.18
N GLY A 11 -55.75 -23.59 -15.22
CA GLY A 11 -54.79 -24.58 -15.70
C GLY A 11 -53.55 -23.96 -16.36
N ALA A 12 -53.73 -22.85 -17.11
CA ALA A 12 -52.64 -22.08 -17.67
C ALA A 12 -51.82 -21.34 -16.60
N VAL A 13 -52.48 -20.77 -15.58
CA VAL A 13 -51.81 -20.17 -14.41
C VAL A 13 -51.10 -21.24 -13.58
N GLY A 14 -51.69 -22.43 -13.42
CA GLY A 14 -51.06 -23.57 -12.72
C GLY A 14 -49.84 -24.13 -13.45
N LEU A 15 -49.89 -24.26 -14.78
CA LEU A 15 -48.74 -24.68 -15.60
C LEU A 15 -47.68 -23.58 -15.69
N ALA A 16 -48.07 -22.31 -15.78
CA ALA A 16 -47.13 -21.19 -15.71
C ALA A 16 -46.47 -21.11 -14.33
N ALA A 17 -47.21 -21.31 -13.24
CA ALA A 17 -46.68 -21.35 -11.87
C ALA A 17 -45.77 -22.58 -11.66
N ALA A 18 -46.13 -23.76 -12.18
CA ALA A 18 -45.28 -24.95 -12.11
C ALA A 18 -44.01 -24.81 -12.95
N GLY A 19 -44.10 -24.23 -14.15
CA GLY A 19 -42.95 -23.89 -14.98
C GLY A 19 -42.05 -22.83 -14.34
N TRP A 20 -42.64 -21.85 -13.66
CA TRP A 20 -41.92 -20.79 -12.94
C TRP A 20 -41.21 -21.32 -11.68
N LEU A 21 -41.86 -22.20 -10.94
CA LEU A 21 -41.26 -22.92 -9.80
C LEU A 21 -40.17 -23.89 -10.29
N GLY A 22 -40.39 -24.60 -11.39
CA GLY A 22 -39.37 -25.46 -12.02
C GLY A 22 -38.14 -24.67 -12.47
N ALA A 23 -38.34 -23.51 -13.10
CA ALA A 23 -37.25 -22.59 -13.45
C ALA A 23 -36.50 -22.10 -12.20
N SER A 24 -37.22 -21.82 -11.11
CA SER A 24 -36.65 -21.39 -9.82
C SER A 24 -35.78 -22.50 -9.17
N VAL A 25 -36.19 -23.77 -9.26
CA VAL A 25 -35.39 -24.92 -8.80
C VAL A 25 -34.09 -25.05 -9.61
N VAL A 26 -34.16 -24.91 -10.94
CA VAL A 26 -32.98 -24.97 -11.82
C VAL A 26 -32.02 -23.82 -11.55
N VAL A 27 -32.53 -22.61 -11.31
CA VAL A 27 -31.72 -21.46 -10.91
C VAL A 27 -30.99 -21.74 -9.60
N GLY A 28 -31.66 -22.34 -8.61
CA GLY A 28 -31.02 -22.77 -7.36
C GLY A 28 -29.87 -23.77 -7.56
N GLN A 29 -30.02 -24.74 -8.46
CA GLN A 29 -28.95 -25.69 -8.81
C GLN A 29 -27.75 -25.00 -9.48
N ARG A 30 -28.02 -24.02 -10.36
CA ARG A 30 -26.96 -23.23 -11.01
C ARG A 30 -26.22 -22.34 -10.01
N ALA A 31 -26.92 -21.73 -9.07
CA ALA A 31 -26.31 -20.92 -8.01
C ALA A 31 -25.37 -21.78 -7.13
N GLU A 32 -25.81 -22.97 -6.73
CA GLU A 32 -24.97 -23.91 -5.98
C GLU A 32 -23.71 -24.31 -6.77
N SER A 33 -23.87 -24.62 -8.07
CA SER A 33 -22.76 -24.97 -8.95
C SER A 33 -21.78 -23.81 -9.13
N ALA A 34 -22.28 -22.58 -9.27
CA ALA A 34 -21.46 -21.38 -9.39
C ALA A 34 -20.65 -21.11 -8.11
N LEU A 35 -21.24 -21.27 -6.92
CA LEU A 35 -20.51 -21.13 -5.65
C LEU A 35 -19.38 -22.15 -5.53
N LYS A 36 -19.61 -23.40 -5.91
CA LYS A 36 -18.57 -24.45 -5.94
C LYS A 36 -17.47 -24.14 -6.96
N GLN A 37 -17.82 -23.60 -8.12
CA GLN A 37 -16.84 -23.17 -9.13
C GLN A 37 -15.99 -21.99 -8.64
N LEU A 38 -16.60 -21.01 -7.98
CA LEU A 38 -15.87 -19.88 -7.38
C LEU A 38 -14.92 -20.35 -6.28
N GLN A 39 -15.31 -21.33 -5.47
CA GLN A 39 -14.43 -21.94 -4.47
C GLN A 39 -13.27 -22.72 -5.10
N ALA A 40 -13.51 -23.38 -6.24
CA ALA A 40 -12.50 -24.17 -6.96
C ALA A 40 -11.58 -23.32 -7.86
N ALA A 41 -11.84 -22.01 -7.99
CA ALA A 41 -11.04 -21.12 -8.82
C ALA A 41 -9.60 -21.03 -8.28
N PRO A 42 -8.57 -21.17 -9.13
CA PRO A 42 -7.18 -21.11 -8.70
C PRO A 42 -6.81 -19.71 -8.20
N THR A 43 -5.93 -19.64 -7.20
CA THR A 43 -5.37 -18.38 -6.71
C THR A 43 -4.60 -17.69 -7.84
N GLN A 44 -4.88 -16.41 -8.05
CA GLN A 44 -4.12 -15.61 -9.02
C GLN A 44 -2.71 -15.34 -8.47
N PRO A 45 -1.65 -15.33 -9.30
CA PRO A 45 -0.28 -15.13 -8.84
C PRO A 45 -0.05 -13.82 -8.06
N GLY A 46 -0.89 -12.80 -8.29
CA GLY A 46 -0.86 -11.50 -7.60
C GLY A 46 -1.67 -11.45 -6.29
N GLY A 47 -2.12 -12.59 -5.75
CA GLY A 47 -3.01 -12.65 -4.60
C GLY A 47 -4.47 -12.43 -4.99
N GLY A 48 -5.38 -12.63 -4.04
CA GLY A 48 -6.79 -12.46 -4.34
C GLY A 48 -7.75 -12.89 -3.25
N LEU A 49 -9.03 -12.62 -3.51
CA LEU A 49 -10.14 -13.07 -2.69
C LEU A 49 -10.38 -14.56 -2.95
N ARG A 50 -10.23 -15.38 -1.91
CA ARG A 50 -10.52 -16.80 -1.96
C ARG A 50 -11.75 -17.13 -1.13
N ILE A 51 -12.62 -17.96 -1.69
CA ILE A 51 -13.70 -18.59 -0.92
C ILE A 51 -13.15 -19.87 -0.29
N THR A 52 -13.23 -19.97 1.02
CA THR A 52 -12.89 -21.15 1.80
C THR A 52 -14.06 -21.54 2.71
N ARG A 53 -14.04 -22.76 3.26
CA ARG A 53 -15.04 -23.26 4.22
C ARG A 53 -16.50 -23.02 3.78
N LEU A 54 -16.79 -23.20 2.48
CA LEU A 54 -18.14 -23.08 1.94
C LEU A 54 -19.04 -24.20 2.48
N SER A 55 -20.08 -23.81 3.20
CA SER A 55 -21.23 -24.65 3.57
C SER A 55 -22.48 -24.09 2.92
N HIS A 56 -23.21 -24.91 2.16
CA HIS A 56 -24.38 -24.50 1.42
C HIS A 56 -25.51 -25.52 1.57
N GLU A 57 -26.66 -25.05 2.06
CA GLU A 57 -27.88 -25.85 2.20
C GLU A 57 -28.92 -25.39 1.16
N ARG A 58 -29.24 -26.27 0.23
CA ARG A 58 -30.23 -26.02 -0.83
C ARG A 58 -31.62 -26.49 -0.40
N GLY A 59 -32.57 -25.56 -0.34
CA GLY A 59 -34.01 -25.83 -0.25
C GLY A 59 -34.68 -25.82 -1.64
N LEU A 60 -36.02 -25.85 -1.66
CA LEU A 60 -36.79 -25.95 -2.90
C LEU A 60 -36.72 -24.68 -3.78
N ILE A 61 -36.95 -23.51 -3.18
CA ILE A 61 -36.96 -22.19 -3.87
C ILE A 61 -36.08 -21.15 -3.18
N GLY A 62 -35.24 -21.60 -2.24
CA GLY A 62 -34.28 -20.79 -1.53
C GLY A 62 -33.15 -21.64 -0.99
N SER A 63 -32.05 -21.00 -0.65
CA SER A 63 -30.88 -21.64 -0.03
C SER A 63 -30.32 -20.74 1.04
N LYS A 64 -29.52 -21.31 1.93
CA LYS A 64 -28.76 -20.56 2.92
C LYS A 64 -27.38 -21.20 3.06
N GLY A 65 -26.44 -20.46 3.59
CA GLY A 65 -25.12 -21.01 3.80
C GLY A 65 -24.20 -20.05 4.51
N GLN A 66 -22.97 -20.53 4.65
CA GLN A 66 -21.87 -19.80 5.21
C GLN A 66 -20.67 -20.02 4.30
N LEU A 67 -19.88 -18.98 4.11
CA LEU A 67 -18.59 -19.09 3.45
C LEU A 67 -17.58 -18.20 4.18
N GLU A 68 -16.31 -18.46 3.96
CA GLU A 68 -15.26 -17.62 4.48
C GLU A 68 -14.47 -17.02 3.32
N LEU A 69 -14.43 -15.70 3.31
CA LEU A 69 -13.59 -14.94 2.40
C LEU A 69 -12.23 -14.77 3.04
N SER A 70 -11.21 -15.35 2.42
CA SER A 70 -9.82 -15.15 2.81
C SER A 70 -9.16 -14.25 1.77
N PHE A 71 -8.63 -13.11 2.20
CA PHE A 71 -7.80 -12.28 1.36
C PHE A 71 -6.37 -12.81 1.45
N GLU A 72 -5.98 -13.60 0.44
CA GLU A 72 -4.62 -14.12 0.36
C GLU A 72 -3.72 -12.98 -0.19
N PRO A 73 -2.70 -12.54 0.56
CA PRO A 73 -1.73 -11.59 0.03
C PRO A 73 -1.06 -12.18 -1.20
N GLY A 74 -0.81 -11.33 -2.20
CA GLY A 74 -0.06 -11.74 -3.37
C GLY A 74 1.41 -11.94 -3.09
N CYS A 75 2.17 -12.10 -4.17
CA CYS A 75 3.57 -11.72 -4.28
C CYS A 75 4.16 -10.99 -3.06
N ALA A 76 4.84 -11.78 -2.22
CA ALA A 76 5.21 -11.52 -0.82
C ALA A 76 4.12 -11.83 0.23
N ALA A 77 3.81 -13.11 0.41
CA ALA A 77 3.80 -13.62 1.77
C ALA A 77 5.27 -13.72 2.18
N GLU A 78 5.78 -12.72 2.92
CA GLU A 78 7.01 -12.89 3.69
C GLU A 78 6.92 -14.20 4.49
N ALA A 79 8.05 -14.87 4.75
CA ALA A 79 8.07 -15.95 5.73
C ALA A 79 7.74 -15.35 7.11
N GLY A 80 6.46 -15.34 7.47
CA GLY A 80 5.91 -14.61 8.62
C GLY A 80 4.89 -13.50 8.29
N ALA A 81 4.45 -13.34 7.05
CA ALA A 81 3.38 -12.39 6.68
C ALA A 81 2.10 -12.64 7.49
N ASP A 82 1.46 -11.55 7.92
CA ASP A 82 0.20 -11.54 8.68
C ASP A 82 -0.77 -12.60 8.16
N GLU A 83 -1.42 -13.33 9.08
CA GLU A 83 -2.46 -14.29 8.71
C GLU A 83 -3.46 -13.61 7.76
N PRO A 84 -3.90 -14.30 6.69
CA PRO A 84 -4.76 -13.70 5.69
C PRO A 84 -6.01 -13.15 6.37
N VAL A 85 -6.39 -11.90 6.04
CA VAL A 85 -7.59 -11.30 6.61
C VAL A 85 -8.78 -12.16 6.21
N THR A 86 -9.46 -12.73 7.21
CA THR A 86 -10.62 -13.59 6.97
C THR A 86 -11.92 -12.91 7.38
N MET A 87 -12.94 -13.09 6.55
CA MET A 87 -14.30 -12.65 6.83
C MET A 87 -15.24 -13.83 6.68
N LYS A 88 -15.97 -14.15 7.75
CA LYS A 88 -17.09 -15.06 7.67
C LYS A 88 -18.28 -14.32 7.05
N VAL A 89 -18.90 -14.94 6.05
CA VAL A 89 -20.10 -14.45 5.38
C VAL A 89 -21.23 -15.45 5.56
N ASP A 90 -22.26 -15.03 6.30
CA ASP A 90 -23.54 -15.72 6.40
C ASP A 90 -24.47 -15.18 5.31
N TYR A 91 -25.16 -16.06 4.58
CA TYR A 91 -26.06 -15.63 3.50
C TYR A 91 -27.34 -16.46 3.39
N THR A 92 -28.38 -15.83 2.88
CA THR A 92 -29.62 -16.47 2.41
C THR A 92 -29.89 -16.06 0.97
N MET A 93 -30.53 -16.95 0.20
CA MET A 93 -30.85 -16.72 -1.20
C MET A 93 -32.29 -17.15 -1.49
N SER A 94 -33.01 -16.34 -2.25
CA SER A 94 -34.28 -16.68 -2.88
C SER A 94 -34.04 -16.91 -4.37
N HIS A 95 -34.36 -18.12 -4.84
CA HIS A 95 -34.26 -18.52 -6.25
C HIS A 95 -35.56 -18.34 -7.01
N LEU A 96 -36.58 -17.73 -6.37
CA LEU A 96 -37.81 -17.37 -7.05
C LEU A 96 -37.50 -16.29 -8.10
N VAL A 97 -37.49 -16.71 -9.35
CA VAL A 97 -37.23 -15.86 -10.52
C VAL A 97 -38.24 -14.72 -10.53
N LEU A 98 -37.81 -13.48 -10.71
CA LEU A 98 -38.68 -12.32 -10.89
C LEU A 98 -38.40 -11.66 -12.25
N PRO A 99 -39.28 -10.77 -12.74
CA PRO A 99 -39.05 -10.04 -13.99
C PRO A 99 -37.74 -9.23 -14.05
N THR A 100 -37.07 -9.00 -12.92
CA THR A 100 -35.83 -8.22 -12.83
C THR A 100 -34.65 -9.02 -12.28
N SER A 101 -34.85 -10.22 -11.72
CA SER A 101 -33.79 -10.98 -11.04
C SER A 101 -33.99 -12.49 -11.12
N LEU A 102 -32.89 -13.23 -11.25
CA LEU A 102 -32.86 -14.69 -11.20
C LEU A 102 -32.80 -15.18 -9.74
N THR A 103 -31.91 -14.56 -8.97
CA THR A 103 -31.68 -14.89 -7.56
C THR A 103 -31.55 -13.59 -6.78
N ARG A 104 -32.18 -13.53 -5.61
CA ARG A 104 -31.98 -12.44 -4.63
C ARG A 104 -31.30 -13.02 -3.40
N PHE A 105 -30.48 -12.25 -2.73
CA PHE A 105 -29.73 -12.73 -1.59
C PHE A 105 -29.51 -11.64 -0.55
N ASP A 106 -29.49 -12.04 0.70
CA ASP A 106 -29.11 -11.22 1.84
C ASP A 106 -27.86 -11.82 2.45
N TRP A 107 -26.95 -10.98 2.94
CA TRP A 107 -25.72 -11.44 3.56
C TRP A 107 -25.27 -10.54 4.68
N GLN A 108 -24.52 -11.15 5.59
CA GLN A 108 -23.85 -10.50 6.70
C GLN A 108 -22.41 -11.00 6.72
N ALA A 109 -21.46 -10.08 6.74
CA ALA A 109 -20.05 -10.38 6.82
C ALA A 109 -19.46 -9.80 8.11
N ALA A 110 -18.70 -10.60 8.82
CA ALA A 110 -17.93 -10.18 9.99
C ALA A 110 -16.51 -10.74 9.91
N PRO A 111 -15.50 -10.04 10.45
CA PRO A 111 -14.17 -10.59 10.61
C PRO A 111 -14.21 -11.94 11.34
N SER A 112 -13.37 -12.88 10.93
CA SER A 112 -13.23 -14.22 11.53
C SER A 112 -11.78 -14.53 11.89
N GLY A 113 -11.55 -15.62 12.61
CA GLY A 113 -10.20 -16.03 13.02
C GLY A 113 -9.49 -14.97 13.87
N THR A 114 -8.17 -14.87 13.70
CA THR A 114 -7.31 -13.85 14.35
C THR A 114 -7.73 -12.42 14.00
N SER A 115 -8.19 -12.19 12.77
CA SER A 115 -8.73 -10.88 12.34
C SER A 115 -9.95 -10.45 13.16
N ALA A 116 -10.73 -11.38 13.70
CA ALA A 116 -11.86 -11.06 14.58
C ALA A 116 -11.39 -10.52 15.94
N ASP A 117 -10.34 -11.09 16.51
CA ASP A 117 -9.80 -10.66 17.79
C ASP A 117 -9.15 -9.28 17.68
N GLU A 118 -8.40 -9.04 16.60
CA GLU A 118 -7.81 -7.73 16.27
C GLU A 118 -8.89 -6.67 16.02
N PHE A 119 -9.89 -7.00 15.20
CA PHE A 119 -11.00 -6.09 14.93
C PHE A 119 -11.79 -5.76 16.20
N LYS A 120 -12.05 -6.77 17.04
CA LYS A 120 -12.73 -6.58 18.33
C LYS A 120 -11.92 -5.71 19.29
N ALA A 121 -10.60 -5.87 19.31
CA ALA A 121 -9.71 -5.06 20.13
C ALA A 121 -9.71 -3.58 19.71
N LEU A 122 -9.95 -3.29 18.41
CA LEU A 122 -9.99 -1.94 17.86
C LEU A 122 -11.37 -1.31 17.92
N PHE A 123 -12.42 -2.03 17.53
CA PHE A 123 -13.76 -1.47 17.28
C PHE A 123 -14.84 -1.98 18.25
N GLY A 124 -14.50 -2.79 19.25
CA GLY A 124 -15.45 -3.34 20.21
C GLY A 124 -16.28 -4.49 19.64
N SER A 125 -17.58 -4.56 19.91
CA SER A 125 -18.42 -5.64 19.36
C SER A 125 -18.50 -5.55 17.83
N ALA A 126 -18.41 -6.70 17.16
CA ALA A 126 -18.31 -6.80 15.71
C ALA A 126 -19.49 -6.09 15.00
N SER A 127 -19.20 -4.94 14.44
CA SER A 127 -20.07 -4.28 13.47
C SER A 127 -20.03 -5.10 12.19
N ALA A 128 -21.08 -5.87 11.91
CA ALA A 128 -21.13 -6.66 10.69
C ALA A 128 -21.46 -5.76 9.50
N LEU A 129 -20.73 -5.95 8.40
CA LEU A 129 -21.11 -5.44 7.10
C LEU A 129 -22.35 -6.24 6.67
N THR A 130 -23.41 -5.54 6.31
CA THR A 130 -24.65 -6.20 5.83
C THR A 130 -24.92 -5.79 4.40
N GLY A 131 -25.57 -6.65 3.65
CA GLY A 131 -25.92 -6.33 2.28
C GLY A 131 -27.09 -7.16 1.78
N ALA A 132 -27.72 -6.60 0.76
CA ALA A 132 -28.79 -7.26 0.01
C ALA A 132 -28.51 -7.06 -1.47
N GLY A 133 -28.75 -8.10 -2.25
CA GLY A 133 -28.36 -8.12 -3.64
C GLY A 133 -29.21 -9.03 -4.51
N ALA A 134 -28.92 -8.98 -5.80
CA ALA A 134 -29.56 -9.83 -6.78
C ALA A 134 -28.62 -10.14 -7.94
N VAL A 135 -28.80 -11.32 -8.53
CA VAL A 135 -28.33 -11.64 -9.87
C VAL A 135 -29.44 -11.23 -10.84
N THR A 136 -29.17 -10.24 -11.67
CA THR A 136 -30.10 -9.74 -12.68
C THR A 136 -30.38 -10.79 -13.77
N LEU A 137 -31.47 -10.66 -14.53
CA LEU A 137 -31.72 -11.51 -15.71
C LEU A 137 -30.57 -11.46 -16.73
N GLY A 138 -29.85 -10.33 -16.80
CA GLY A 138 -28.68 -10.14 -17.65
C GLY A 138 -27.38 -10.70 -17.10
N GLY A 139 -27.41 -11.47 -16.00
CA GLY A 139 -26.26 -12.14 -15.40
C GLY A 139 -25.35 -11.25 -14.54
N ALA A 140 -25.66 -9.95 -14.39
CA ALA A 140 -24.92 -9.08 -13.48
C ALA A 140 -25.28 -9.41 -12.03
N LEU A 141 -24.28 -9.61 -11.18
CA LEU A 141 -24.43 -9.65 -9.74
C LEU A 141 -24.34 -8.21 -9.21
N ARG A 142 -25.37 -7.76 -8.48
CA ARG A 142 -25.37 -6.48 -7.77
C ARG A 142 -25.67 -6.73 -6.30
N THR A 143 -24.94 -6.07 -5.41
CA THR A 143 -25.28 -6.00 -3.99
C THR A 143 -25.12 -4.59 -3.50
N ASP A 144 -26.10 -4.12 -2.72
CA ASP A 144 -25.93 -2.95 -1.88
C ASP A 144 -25.33 -3.39 -0.54
N MET A 145 -24.64 -2.47 0.13
CA MET A 145 -23.87 -2.72 1.35
C MET A 145 -24.13 -1.59 2.34
N ALA A 146 -24.23 -1.93 3.62
CA ALA A 146 -24.38 -0.98 4.70
C ALA A 146 -23.45 -1.38 5.84
N LEU A 147 -22.70 -0.39 6.32
CA LEU A 147 -21.88 -0.48 7.51
C LEU A 147 -22.48 0.45 8.57
N PRO A 148 -22.70 -0.03 9.81
CA PRO A 148 -23.16 0.84 10.89
C PRO A 148 -22.07 1.84 11.26
N GLU A 149 -22.40 2.73 12.19
CA GLU A 149 -21.43 3.67 12.75
C GLU A 149 -20.23 2.91 13.33
N LEU A 150 -19.02 3.34 12.99
CA LEU A 150 -17.80 2.82 13.57
C LEU A 150 -17.20 3.85 14.50
N SER A 151 -16.88 3.44 15.73
CA SER A 151 -16.22 4.28 16.71
C SER A 151 -15.09 3.52 17.39
N VAL A 152 -13.92 4.15 17.48
CA VAL A 152 -12.76 3.67 18.22
C VAL A 152 -12.24 4.81 19.09
N SER A 153 -11.84 4.49 20.32
CA SER A 153 -11.19 5.42 21.24
C SER A 153 -10.10 4.69 22.01
N ARG A 154 -8.86 5.11 21.86
CA ARG A 154 -7.69 4.49 22.50
C ARG A 154 -6.57 5.52 22.68
N ALA A 155 -5.94 5.53 23.86
CA ALA A 155 -4.68 6.26 24.11
C ALA A 155 -4.68 7.74 23.64
N GLY A 156 -5.77 8.48 23.87
CA GLY A 156 -5.88 9.89 23.47
C GLY A 156 -6.21 10.13 21.99
N GLU A 157 -6.36 9.05 21.22
CA GLU A 157 -6.84 9.04 19.85
C GLU A 157 -8.27 8.49 19.79
N ALA A 158 -9.09 9.07 18.92
CA ALA A 158 -10.45 8.63 18.67
C ALA A 158 -10.76 8.77 17.19
N MET A 159 -11.49 7.81 16.63
CA MET A 159 -12.08 7.92 15.30
C MET A 159 -13.55 7.59 15.42
N GLN A 160 -14.38 8.41 14.77
CA GLN A 160 -15.81 8.17 14.61
C GLN A 160 -16.15 8.33 13.14
N MET A 161 -16.75 7.30 12.56
CA MET A 161 -17.24 7.27 11.19
C MET A 161 -18.74 7.03 11.21
N SER A 162 -19.49 7.93 10.58
CA SER A 162 -20.94 7.76 10.43
C SER A 162 -21.28 6.45 9.72
N PRO A 163 -22.51 5.93 9.87
CA PRO A 163 -22.98 4.84 9.02
C PRO A 163 -22.69 5.13 7.56
N SER A 164 -22.27 4.10 6.82
CA SER A 164 -21.91 4.23 5.42
C SER A 164 -22.70 3.25 4.57
N LYS A 165 -22.90 3.61 3.30
CA LYS A 165 -23.63 2.80 2.34
C LYS A 165 -22.86 2.72 1.05
N GLY A 166 -23.00 1.61 0.35
CA GLY A 166 -22.36 1.41 -0.92
C GLY A 166 -23.03 0.33 -1.74
N PHE A 167 -22.42 0.03 -2.88
CA PHE A 167 -22.82 -1.07 -3.73
C PHE A 167 -21.61 -1.64 -4.46
N ILE A 168 -21.75 -2.90 -4.89
CA ILE A 168 -20.86 -3.57 -5.83
C ILE A 168 -21.73 -4.11 -6.96
N THR A 169 -21.26 -3.99 -8.19
CA THR A 169 -21.83 -4.66 -9.36
C THR A 169 -20.73 -5.32 -10.16
N VAL A 170 -20.90 -6.61 -10.47
CA VAL A 170 -19.94 -7.39 -11.25
C VAL A 170 -20.68 -8.05 -12.41
N LYS A 171 -20.17 -7.86 -13.63
CA LYS A 171 -20.64 -8.56 -14.82
C LYS A 171 -19.48 -8.79 -15.78
N ASP A 172 -19.16 -10.04 -16.08
CA ASP A 172 -18.06 -10.38 -16.99
C ASP A 172 -16.75 -9.67 -16.60
N LYS A 173 -16.25 -8.72 -17.41
CA LYS A 173 -15.09 -7.85 -17.11
C LYS A 173 -15.46 -6.50 -16.50
N ALA A 174 -16.74 -6.12 -16.54
CA ALA A 174 -17.24 -4.88 -15.96
C ALA A 174 -17.33 -4.98 -14.43
N PHE A 175 -17.03 -3.89 -13.77
CA PHE A 175 -17.04 -3.76 -12.31
C PHE A 175 -17.46 -2.34 -11.93
N ALA A 176 -18.48 -2.21 -11.11
CA ALA A 176 -18.85 -0.93 -10.52
C ALA A 176 -18.86 -1.04 -9.00
N PHE A 177 -18.37 0.01 -8.33
CA PHE A 177 -18.34 0.13 -6.88
C PHE A 177 -18.74 1.55 -6.50
N GLY A 178 -19.65 1.71 -5.57
CA GLY A 178 -19.97 3.01 -4.98
C GLY A 178 -19.90 2.91 -3.47
N TRP A 179 -19.36 3.90 -2.79
CA TRP A 179 -19.37 3.99 -1.33
C TRP A 179 -19.44 5.43 -0.87
N LYS A 180 -20.31 5.70 0.10
CA LYS A 180 -20.56 7.03 0.65
C LYS A 180 -20.49 7.01 2.17
N VAL A 181 -19.81 8.02 2.72
CA VAL A 181 -19.68 8.28 4.14
C VAL A 181 -19.95 9.75 4.39
N ASP A 182 -20.98 10.06 5.17
CA ASP A 182 -21.39 11.44 5.42
C ASP A 182 -20.36 12.18 6.28
N ARG A 183 -19.76 11.49 7.26
CA ARG A 183 -18.84 12.10 8.21
C ARG A 183 -17.80 11.12 8.75
N LEU A 184 -16.54 11.55 8.78
CA LEU A 184 -15.44 10.92 9.50
C LEU A 184 -14.76 11.98 10.36
N VAL A 185 -14.64 11.70 11.65
CA VAL A 185 -13.90 12.53 12.60
C VAL A 185 -12.78 11.69 13.17
N THR A 186 -11.56 12.18 13.06
CA THR A 186 -10.41 11.61 13.75
C THR A 186 -9.85 12.67 14.69
N ARG A 187 -9.63 12.29 15.95
CA ARG A 187 -8.98 13.11 16.97
C ARG A 187 -7.75 12.36 17.42
N GLY A 188 -6.63 13.05 17.54
CA GLY A 188 -5.40 12.46 18.07
C GLY A 188 -4.38 13.53 18.32
N ASN A 189 -3.60 13.40 19.40
CA ASN A 189 -2.51 14.33 19.70
C ASN A 189 -2.94 15.81 19.77
N GLY A 190 -4.16 16.08 20.27
CA GLY A 190 -4.70 17.45 20.42
C GLY A 190 -5.33 18.06 19.16
N GLU A 191 -5.23 17.39 18.01
CA GLU A 191 -5.82 17.84 16.75
C GLU A 191 -7.06 17.03 16.39
N ALA A 192 -8.03 17.69 15.75
CA ALA A 192 -9.19 17.05 15.15
C ALA A 192 -9.19 17.29 13.65
N VAL A 193 -9.35 16.22 12.89
CA VAL A 193 -9.63 16.25 11.46
C VAL A 193 -11.06 15.79 11.26
N GLU A 194 -11.84 16.59 10.56
CA GLU A 194 -13.21 16.26 10.19
C GLU A 194 -13.31 16.24 8.67
N MET A 195 -13.81 15.14 8.11
CA MET A 195 -14.10 14.97 6.69
C MET A 195 -15.60 14.77 6.52
N LYS A 196 -16.20 15.46 5.55
CA LYS A 196 -17.64 15.37 5.23
C LYS A 196 -17.84 15.07 3.76
N ASP A 197 -18.97 14.40 3.48
CA ASP A 197 -19.44 14.08 2.14
C ASP A 197 -18.38 13.32 1.33
N MET A 198 -17.84 12.25 1.92
CA MET A 198 -16.88 11.39 1.24
C MET A 198 -17.63 10.43 0.32
N ALA A 199 -17.17 10.31 -0.92
CA ALA A 199 -17.70 9.35 -1.88
C ALA A 199 -16.58 8.74 -2.71
N ILE A 200 -16.70 7.45 -2.98
CA ILE A 200 -15.90 6.69 -3.94
C ILE A 200 -16.88 6.12 -4.96
N ASP A 201 -16.67 6.40 -6.24
CA ASP A 201 -17.47 5.86 -7.34
C ASP A 201 -16.53 5.29 -8.41
N LEU A 202 -16.70 4.02 -8.76
CA LEU A 202 -16.00 3.32 -9.83
C LEU A 202 -17.05 2.73 -10.76
N ASP A 203 -16.88 2.93 -12.06
CA ASP A 203 -17.64 2.30 -13.12
C ASP A 203 -16.68 1.88 -14.24
N LEU A 204 -16.11 0.68 -14.08
CA LEU A 204 -15.14 0.10 -14.98
C LEU A 204 -15.85 -0.78 -16.02
N LYS A 205 -15.62 -0.47 -17.29
CA LYS A 205 -16.03 -1.33 -18.42
C LYS A 205 -15.17 -2.59 -18.50
N ASN A 206 -13.90 -2.48 -18.16
CA ASN A 206 -12.95 -3.60 -18.12
C ASN A 206 -11.98 -3.41 -16.94
N ARG A 207 -12.20 -4.17 -15.85
CA ARG A 207 -11.38 -4.09 -14.64
C ARG A 207 -9.92 -4.53 -14.81
N TYR A 208 -9.61 -5.27 -15.87
CA TYR A 208 -8.24 -5.74 -16.15
C TYR A 208 -7.39 -4.67 -16.84
N LEU A 209 -8.04 -3.82 -17.65
CA LEU A 209 -7.40 -2.65 -18.30
C LEU A 209 -7.58 -1.36 -17.49
N GLY A 210 -8.45 -1.35 -16.48
CA GLY A 210 -8.80 -0.15 -15.72
C GLY A 210 -9.63 0.87 -16.52
N THR A 211 -10.25 0.45 -17.63
CA THR A 211 -11.01 1.34 -18.52
C THR A 211 -12.42 1.59 -17.96
N GLY A 212 -12.86 2.84 -17.98
CA GLY A 212 -14.09 3.34 -17.36
C GLY A 212 -13.82 4.62 -16.60
N THR A 213 -14.61 4.89 -15.56
CA THR A 213 -14.46 6.05 -14.70
C THR A 213 -14.20 5.65 -13.26
N ALA A 214 -13.35 6.39 -12.56
CA ALA A 214 -13.18 6.31 -11.11
C ALA A 214 -13.17 7.73 -10.53
N SER A 215 -13.81 7.94 -9.39
CA SER A 215 -13.75 9.19 -8.65
C SER A 215 -13.71 8.96 -7.15
N LEU A 216 -12.89 9.75 -6.47
CA LEU A 216 -12.88 9.93 -5.03
C LEU A 216 -13.17 11.42 -4.77
N THR A 217 -14.18 11.72 -3.96
CA THR A 217 -14.55 13.09 -3.62
C THR A 217 -14.71 13.25 -2.11
N ILE A 218 -14.32 14.41 -1.60
CA ILE A 218 -14.57 14.83 -0.22
C ILE A 218 -15.09 16.27 -0.28
N GLY A 219 -16.32 16.48 0.18
CA GLY A 219 -16.97 17.79 0.11
C GLY A 219 -16.26 18.84 0.95
N ASN A 220 -15.91 18.49 2.19
CA ASN A 220 -15.20 19.37 3.12
C ASN A 220 -14.22 18.58 3.99
N VAL A 221 -13.04 19.16 4.22
CA VAL A 221 -12.05 18.68 5.19
C VAL A 221 -11.72 19.85 6.11
N ALA A 222 -12.00 19.74 7.39
CA ALA A 222 -11.56 20.69 8.41
C ALA A 222 -10.39 20.09 9.20
N ILE A 223 -9.31 20.85 9.32
CA ILE A 223 -8.12 20.52 10.11
C ILE A 223 -7.83 21.68 11.06
N GLY A 224 -7.08 21.44 12.14
CA GLY A 224 -6.80 22.48 13.15
C GLY A 224 -6.21 23.79 12.59
N ILE A 225 -5.53 23.72 11.44
CA ILE A 225 -4.84 24.83 10.79
C ILE A 225 -5.57 25.44 9.58
N GLY A 226 -6.74 24.91 9.21
CA GLY A 226 -7.43 25.34 7.98
C GLY A 226 -8.55 24.40 7.49
N SER A 227 -8.99 24.61 6.26
CA SER A 227 -9.99 23.80 5.59
C SER A 227 -9.68 23.59 4.10
N LEU A 228 -10.17 22.47 3.58
CA LEU A 228 -10.23 22.16 2.16
C LEU A 228 -11.69 21.95 1.76
N GLU A 229 -12.07 22.46 0.61
CA GLU A 229 -13.41 22.26 0.03
C GLU A 229 -13.30 21.63 -1.35
N GLY A 230 -14.20 20.69 -1.64
CA GLY A 230 -14.32 20.05 -2.94
C GLY A 230 -13.04 19.34 -3.37
N VAL A 231 -12.43 18.56 -2.48
CA VAL A 231 -11.31 17.68 -2.82
C VAL A 231 -11.85 16.60 -3.74
N SER A 232 -11.24 16.41 -4.90
CA SER A 232 -11.69 15.45 -5.89
C SER A 232 -10.51 14.86 -6.63
N PHE A 233 -10.54 13.56 -6.85
CA PHE A 233 -9.64 12.84 -7.72
C PHE A 233 -10.49 12.07 -8.72
N LYS A 234 -10.41 12.40 -10.00
CA LYS A 234 -11.13 11.71 -11.07
C LYS A 234 -10.16 11.01 -11.99
N SER A 235 -10.55 9.86 -12.51
CA SER A 235 -9.82 9.13 -13.54
C SER A 235 -10.82 8.66 -14.59
N GLU A 236 -10.46 8.80 -15.85
CA GLU A 236 -11.21 8.30 -16.98
C GLU A 236 -10.24 7.58 -17.92
N ALA A 237 -10.59 6.36 -18.33
CA ALA A 237 -9.81 5.61 -19.29
C ALA A 237 -10.73 4.99 -20.34
N SER A 238 -10.37 5.12 -21.60
CA SER A 238 -11.19 4.68 -22.72
C SER A 238 -10.37 3.96 -23.77
N GLU A 239 -10.95 2.91 -24.34
CA GLU A 239 -10.39 2.18 -25.47
C GLU A 239 -10.97 2.76 -26.76
N ASN A 240 -10.08 3.17 -27.68
CA ASN A 240 -10.43 3.60 -29.03
C ASN A 240 -9.73 2.67 -30.03
N GLY A 241 -10.42 1.61 -30.43
CA GLY A 241 -9.84 0.55 -31.25
C GLY A 241 -8.73 -0.19 -30.50
N ASP A 242 -7.50 -0.13 -31.02
CA ASP A 242 -6.31 -0.72 -30.39
C ASP A 242 -5.48 0.29 -29.58
N ARG A 243 -6.07 1.44 -29.28
CA ARG A 243 -5.45 2.52 -28.52
C ARG A 243 -6.16 2.77 -27.19
N LEU A 244 -5.39 3.11 -26.17
CA LEU A 244 -5.85 3.43 -24.83
C LEU A 244 -5.53 4.88 -24.51
N ASP A 245 -6.55 5.63 -24.10
CA ASP A 245 -6.44 6.98 -23.57
C ASP A 245 -6.82 6.98 -22.09
N MET A 246 -6.04 7.69 -21.28
CA MET A 246 -6.25 7.83 -19.84
C MET A 246 -6.07 9.29 -19.42
N THR A 247 -6.98 9.78 -18.58
CA THR A 247 -6.93 11.12 -17.98
C THR A 247 -7.15 10.99 -16.47
N ILE A 248 -6.35 11.69 -15.68
CA ILE A 248 -6.45 11.77 -14.23
C ILE A 248 -6.53 13.24 -13.85
N THR A 249 -7.55 13.63 -13.08
CA THR A 249 -7.82 15.01 -12.69
C THR A 249 -7.98 15.14 -11.17
N PRO A 250 -6.87 15.33 -10.42
CA PRO A 250 -6.93 15.89 -9.08
C PRO A 250 -7.39 17.36 -9.11
N SER A 251 -8.27 17.73 -8.19
CA SER A 251 -8.73 19.10 -7.99
C SER A 251 -9.09 19.39 -6.53
N ILE A 252 -8.91 20.64 -6.13
CA ILE A 252 -9.38 21.20 -4.86
C ILE A 252 -10.07 22.51 -5.19
N LYS A 253 -11.35 22.63 -4.84
CA LYS A 253 -12.14 23.85 -5.12
C LYS A 253 -11.63 25.04 -4.31
N ARG A 254 -11.34 24.83 -3.02
CA ARG A 254 -10.76 25.85 -2.14
C ARG A 254 -9.87 25.23 -1.08
N LEU A 255 -8.79 25.92 -0.74
CA LEU A 255 -7.88 25.61 0.37
C LEU A 255 -7.65 26.88 1.15
N GLN A 256 -7.97 26.88 2.44
CA GLN A 256 -7.82 28.04 3.32
C GLN A 256 -7.12 27.65 4.62
N GLY A 257 -6.15 28.44 5.09
CA GLY A 257 -5.48 28.18 6.37
C GLY A 257 -4.11 28.82 6.46
N ASN A 258 -3.69 29.23 7.65
CA ASN A 258 -2.36 29.85 7.89
C ASN A 258 -1.99 30.99 6.92
N GLY A 259 -2.95 31.86 6.57
CA GLY A 259 -2.72 32.97 5.63
C GLY A 259 -2.69 32.58 4.15
N VAL A 260 -2.91 31.30 3.83
CA VAL A 260 -3.08 30.79 2.47
C VAL A 260 -4.57 30.73 2.14
N ASP A 261 -4.98 31.33 1.01
CA ASP A 261 -6.29 31.15 0.39
C ASP A 261 -6.08 30.85 -1.10
N LEU A 262 -6.29 29.60 -1.47
CA LEU A 262 -6.18 29.10 -2.84
C LEU A 262 -7.54 28.60 -3.31
N SER A 263 -7.82 28.77 -4.59
CA SER A 263 -9.07 28.29 -5.21
C SER A 263 -8.82 27.74 -6.61
N ASP A 264 -9.76 26.92 -7.08
CA ASP A 264 -9.77 26.32 -8.42
C ASP A 264 -8.46 25.58 -8.76
N LEU A 265 -7.84 24.91 -7.76
CA LEU A 265 -6.65 24.11 -7.96
C LEU A 265 -7.04 22.88 -8.77
N THR A 266 -6.51 22.74 -9.98
CA THR A 266 -6.80 21.60 -10.86
C THR A 266 -5.55 21.23 -11.63
N MET A 267 -5.24 19.95 -11.69
CA MET A 267 -4.22 19.40 -12.57
C MET A 267 -4.80 18.22 -13.32
N GLU A 268 -4.74 18.24 -14.63
CA GLU A 268 -5.10 17.13 -15.49
C GLU A 268 -3.82 16.49 -15.97
N LEU A 269 -3.61 15.21 -15.65
CA LEU A 269 -2.59 14.37 -16.24
C LEU A 269 -3.25 13.52 -17.31
N ALA A 270 -2.64 13.40 -18.49
CA ALA A 270 -3.17 12.57 -19.55
C ALA A 270 -2.07 11.71 -20.17
N ALA A 271 -2.43 10.50 -20.55
CA ALA A 271 -1.66 9.62 -21.42
C ALA A 271 -2.58 9.17 -22.56
N LYS A 272 -2.23 9.52 -23.81
CA LYS A 272 -3.08 9.29 -24.98
C LYS A 272 -2.36 8.46 -26.03
N GLY A 273 -3.13 7.64 -26.73
CA GLY A 273 -2.64 6.77 -27.77
C GLY A 273 -1.63 5.77 -27.23
N MET A 274 -1.88 5.13 -26.10
CA MET A 274 -1.06 3.98 -25.70
C MET A 274 -1.50 2.75 -26.48
N ASP A 275 -0.60 1.83 -26.82
CA ASP A 275 -1.00 0.55 -27.44
C ASP A 275 -1.69 -0.34 -26.41
N THR A 276 -2.98 -0.65 -26.61
CA THR A 276 -3.80 -1.34 -25.60
C THR A 276 -3.23 -2.70 -25.25
N ARG A 277 -2.79 -3.49 -26.24
CA ARG A 277 -2.23 -4.83 -26.01
C ARG A 277 -0.90 -4.79 -25.26
N SER A 278 -0.08 -3.79 -25.55
CA SER A 278 1.19 -3.58 -24.86
C SER A 278 0.93 -3.23 -23.40
N VAL A 279 0.03 -2.29 -23.11
CA VAL A 279 -0.35 -1.94 -21.73
C VAL A 279 -0.90 -3.16 -21.00
N GLU A 280 -1.82 -3.91 -21.60
CA GLU A 280 -2.38 -5.15 -21.04
C GLU A 280 -1.30 -6.18 -20.73
N THR A 281 -0.35 -6.38 -21.65
CA THR A 281 0.74 -7.34 -21.48
C THR A 281 1.68 -6.90 -20.36
N LEU A 282 2.05 -5.62 -20.32
CA LEU A 282 2.93 -5.06 -19.30
C LEU A 282 2.29 -5.18 -17.91
N THR A 283 1.00 -4.82 -17.75
CA THR A 283 0.30 -4.92 -16.46
C THR A 283 0.10 -6.37 -16.03
N THR A 284 -0.26 -7.26 -16.97
CA THR A 284 -0.46 -8.68 -16.67
C THR A 284 0.84 -9.35 -16.25
N VAL A 285 1.95 -9.12 -16.98
CA VAL A 285 3.26 -9.68 -16.61
C VAL A 285 3.72 -9.10 -15.27
N PHE A 286 3.56 -7.81 -15.04
CA PHE A 286 3.93 -7.18 -13.77
C PHE A 286 3.19 -7.79 -12.58
N GLN A 287 1.87 -8.01 -12.70
CA GLN A 287 1.06 -8.67 -11.68
C GLN A 287 1.42 -10.15 -11.50
N ALA A 288 1.67 -10.87 -12.60
CA ALA A 288 1.99 -12.29 -12.57
C ALA A 288 3.37 -12.60 -11.95
N THR A 289 4.32 -11.66 -12.08
CA THR A 289 5.73 -11.84 -11.71
C THR A 289 6.12 -11.10 -10.45
N CYS A 290 5.16 -10.72 -9.61
CA CYS A 290 5.44 -10.06 -8.34
C CYS A 290 6.23 -8.76 -8.49
N GLY A 291 5.80 -7.92 -9.43
CA GLY A 291 6.54 -6.69 -9.75
C GLY A 291 7.91 -6.99 -10.35
N LEU A 292 7.99 -8.00 -11.23
CA LEU A 292 9.18 -8.45 -11.96
C LEU A 292 10.20 -9.26 -11.15
N GLN A 293 9.88 -9.62 -9.89
CA GLN A 293 10.76 -10.39 -9.00
C GLN A 293 10.89 -11.87 -9.41
N SER A 294 9.83 -12.49 -9.92
CA SER A 294 9.75 -13.92 -10.26
C SER A 294 9.59 -14.17 -11.76
N MET A 295 10.19 -13.30 -12.58
CA MET A 295 9.97 -13.30 -14.03
C MET A 295 10.74 -14.42 -14.75
N THR A 296 10.02 -15.23 -15.52
CA THR A 296 10.63 -16.21 -16.44
C THR A 296 11.24 -15.54 -17.66
N ALA A 297 12.17 -16.21 -18.35
CA ALA A 297 12.74 -15.70 -19.60
C ALA A 297 11.67 -15.44 -20.68
N ALA A 298 10.61 -16.24 -20.72
CA ALA A 298 9.49 -16.09 -21.65
C ALA A 298 8.64 -14.85 -21.31
N GLU A 299 8.33 -14.61 -20.04
CA GLU A 299 7.62 -13.40 -19.59
C GLU A 299 8.47 -12.15 -19.80
N GLY A 300 9.78 -12.21 -19.53
CA GLY A 300 10.70 -11.13 -19.84
C GLY A 300 10.72 -10.80 -21.33
N LYS A 301 10.66 -11.80 -22.21
CA LYS A 301 10.54 -11.56 -23.66
C LYS A 301 9.23 -10.86 -24.01
N ARG A 302 8.09 -11.35 -23.50
CA ARG A 302 6.78 -10.71 -23.75
C ARG A 302 6.76 -9.27 -23.26
N MET A 303 7.34 -9.00 -22.09
CA MET A 303 7.42 -7.65 -21.54
C MET A 303 8.28 -6.73 -22.41
N ARG A 304 9.44 -7.20 -22.88
CA ARG A 304 10.28 -6.46 -23.82
C ARG A 304 9.55 -6.16 -25.13
N ASP A 305 8.93 -7.17 -25.74
CA ASP A 305 8.24 -7.03 -27.03
C ASP A 305 7.07 -6.03 -26.90
N ALA A 306 6.34 -6.06 -25.78
CA ALA A 306 5.31 -5.08 -25.45
C ALA A 306 5.88 -3.67 -25.24
N ALA A 307 6.98 -3.52 -24.50
CA ALA A 307 7.63 -2.22 -24.30
C ALA A 307 8.15 -1.63 -25.61
N VAL A 308 8.79 -2.44 -26.46
CA VAL A 308 9.23 -2.03 -27.81
C VAL A 308 8.04 -1.61 -28.66
N THR A 309 6.95 -2.38 -28.65
CA THR A 309 5.73 -2.04 -29.40
C THR A 309 5.13 -0.71 -28.93
N LEU A 310 5.04 -0.50 -27.61
CA LEU A 310 4.54 0.75 -27.03
C LEU A 310 5.40 1.95 -27.45
N LEU A 311 6.72 1.82 -27.39
CA LEU A 311 7.66 2.89 -27.76
C LEU A 311 7.71 3.14 -29.27
N THR A 312 7.59 2.10 -30.10
CA THR A 312 7.61 2.24 -31.57
C THR A 312 6.31 2.79 -32.12
N ARG A 313 5.16 2.39 -31.58
CA ARG A 313 3.85 2.92 -32.01
C ARG A 313 3.62 4.35 -31.56
N GLY A 314 4.37 4.82 -30.57
CA GLY A 314 4.27 6.17 -30.02
C GLY A 314 3.03 6.36 -29.15
N PHE A 315 3.08 7.39 -28.33
CA PHE A 315 2.01 7.85 -27.43
C PHE A 315 2.34 9.28 -26.98
N SER A 316 1.38 9.98 -26.38
CA SER A 316 1.65 11.23 -25.68
C SER A 316 1.31 11.11 -24.21
N MET A 317 2.04 11.82 -23.36
CA MET A 317 1.74 11.94 -21.94
C MET A 317 2.12 13.31 -21.42
N GLY A 318 1.48 13.76 -20.35
CA GLY A 318 1.84 15.00 -19.70
C GLY A 318 0.70 15.59 -18.88
N ILE A 319 0.80 16.89 -18.65
CA ILE A 319 -0.15 17.73 -17.94
C ILE A 319 -0.82 18.65 -18.97
N PRO A 320 -1.90 18.25 -19.66
CA PRO A 320 -2.61 19.13 -20.59
C PRO A 320 -3.19 20.38 -19.91
N LYS A 321 -3.45 20.32 -18.60
CA LYS A 321 -4.00 21.44 -17.85
C LYS A 321 -3.44 21.48 -16.43
N LEU A 322 -2.90 22.62 -16.04
CA LEU A 322 -2.60 23.01 -14.68
C LEU A 322 -3.30 24.35 -14.45
N ALA A 323 -4.03 24.49 -13.36
CA ALA A 323 -4.71 25.73 -13.02
C ALA A 323 -4.77 25.90 -11.50
N GLY A 324 -4.70 27.15 -11.05
CA GLY A 324 -4.89 27.51 -9.66
C GLY A 324 -4.97 29.02 -9.48
N LYS A 325 -5.65 29.47 -8.43
CA LYS A 325 -5.77 30.88 -8.07
C LYS A 325 -5.35 31.06 -6.63
N GLY A 326 -4.62 32.13 -6.35
CA GLY A 326 -4.37 32.63 -5.00
C GLY A 326 -4.90 34.05 -4.84
N ALA A 327 -4.75 34.62 -3.65
CA ALA A 327 -5.18 35.99 -3.36
C ALA A 327 -4.59 37.04 -4.33
N ASP A 328 -3.34 36.83 -4.75
CA ASP A 328 -2.58 37.81 -5.53
C ASP A 328 -2.48 37.48 -7.03
N GLY A 329 -3.13 36.43 -7.52
CA GLY A 329 -3.05 36.08 -8.94
C GLY A 329 -3.44 34.65 -9.30
N SER A 330 -3.11 34.22 -10.51
CA SER A 330 -3.44 32.88 -11.01
C SER A 330 -2.29 32.23 -11.76
N ILE A 331 -2.26 30.90 -11.72
CA ILE A 331 -1.35 30.03 -12.48
C ILE A 331 -2.18 29.22 -13.46
N GLN A 332 -1.75 29.19 -14.72
CA GLN A 332 -2.27 28.32 -15.75
C GLN A 332 -1.11 27.71 -16.51
N GLY A 333 -1.18 26.44 -16.86
CA GLY A 333 -0.10 25.81 -17.58
C GLY A 333 -0.48 24.53 -18.27
N SER A 334 0.43 24.08 -19.12
CA SER A 334 0.40 22.76 -19.74
C SER A 334 1.82 22.28 -20.02
N MET A 335 2.01 20.98 -20.05
CA MET A 335 3.26 20.34 -20.47
C MET A 335 2.92 19.01 -21.11
N MET A 336 3.29 18.80 -22.35
CA MET A 336 3.06 17.57 -23.09
C MET A 336 4.38 17.03 -23.60
N VAL A 337 4.55 15.72 -23.48
CA VAL A 337 5.62 14.95 -24.08
C VAL A 337 4.96 13.99 -25.06
N GLU A 338 5.42 14.00 -26.31
CA GLU A 338 4.95 13.09 -27.35
C GLU A 338 6.14 12.26 -27.83
N LEU A 339 5.93 10.95 -27.88
CA LEU A 339 6.76 10.05 -28.65
C LEU A 339 6.03 9.78 -29.96
N ALA A 340 6.46 10.40 -31.06
CA ALA A 340 5.91 10.13 -32.38
C ALA A 340 6.21 8.67 -32.79
N PRO A 341 5.47 8.07 -33.75
CA PRO A 341 5.78 6.72 -34.23
C PRO A 341 7.23 6.61 -34.76
N ALA A 342 7.91 5.52 -34.43
CA ALA A 342 9.29 5.26 -34.82
C ALA A 342 9.42 5.08 -36.34
N LYS A 343 10.45 5.70 -36.91
CA LYS A 343 10.84 5.45 -38.31
C LYS A 343 11.74 4.21 -38.34
N GLY A 344 11.36 3.19 -39.11
CA GLY A 344 12.16 1.96 -39.25
C GLY A 344 11.94 0.89 -38.16
N GLY A 345 10.93 1.03 -37.30
CA GLY A 345 10.51 -0.04 -36.39
C GLY A 345 11.38 -0.23 -35.13
N THR A 346 12.35 0.65 -34.90
CA THR A 346 13.19 0.67 -33.68
C THR A 346 12.97 1.96 -32.89
N PRO A 347 12.78 1.91 -31.55
CA PRO A 347 12.67 3.11 -30.75
C PRO A 347 13.92 4.00 -30.84
N SER A 348 13.71 5.31 -31.03
CA SER A 348 14.72 6.36 -30.93
C SER A 348 14.07 7.64 -30.40
N LEU A 349 14.38 8.00 -29.15
CA LEU A 349 14.03 9.27 -28.54
C LEU A 349 14.56 10.45 -29.36
N ALA A 350 15.77 10.35 -29.92
CA ALA A 350 16.35 11.44 -30.72
C ALA A 350 15.55 11.74 -32.01
N GLU A 351 14.81 10.77 -32.54
CA GLU A 351 13.99 10.92 -33.74
C GLU A 351 12.49 11.09 -33.47
N GLN A 352 12.02 10.58 -32.32
CA GLN A 352 10.59 10.51 -32.00
C GLN A 352 10.13 11.59 -31.02
N LEU A 353 11.01 12.03 -30.10
CA LEU A 353 10.60 12.87 -28.98
C LEU A 353 10.23 14.28 -29.45
N LYS A 354 9.06 14.73 -29.01
CA LYS A 354 8.64 16.12 -29.01
C LYS A 354 8.18 16.48 -27.60
N SER A 355 8.34 17.74 -27.22
CA SER A 355 7.88 18.21 -25.92
C SER A 355 7.52 19.68 -26.01
N SER A 356 6.38 20.05 -25.45
CA SER A 356 5.96 21.45 -25.38
C SER A 356 5.47 21.76 -23.99
N GLY A 357 5.76 22.95 -23.49
CA GLY A 357 5.22 23.42 -22.22
C GLY A 357 4.94 24.91 -22.24
N GLN A 358 3.93 25.30 -21.49
CA GLN A 358 3.58 26.70 -21.26
C GLN A 358 3.17 26.88 -19.80
N LEU A 359 3.58 28.00 -19.22
CA LEU A 359 3.21 28.43 -17.90
C LEU A 359 2.91 29.93 -17.93
N ASP A 360 1.67 30.27 -17.65
CA ASP A 360 1.15 31.63 -17.53
C ASP A 360 0.88 31.93 -16.06
N LEU A 361 1.44 33.04 -15.59
CA LEU A 361 1.27 33.55 -14.24
C LEU A 361 0.70 34.95 -14.36
N THR A 362 -0.38 35.25 -13.64
CA THR A 362 -0.99 36.58 -13.59
C THR A 362 -0.87 37.18 -12.19
N GLY A 363 -0.96 38.51 -12.08
CA GLY A 363 -0.87 39.19 -10.79
C GLY A 363 0.52 39.11 -10.13
N LYS A 364 0.56 39.18 -8.80
CA LYS A 364 1.78 39.29 -7.99
C LYS A 364 2.21 37.97 -7.34
N LEU A 365 1.96 36.84 -8.01
CA LEU A 365 2.36 35.52 -7.51
C LEU A 365 3.89 35.35 -7.37
N LEU A 366 4.66 36.06 -8.18
CA LEU A 366 6.12 36.11 -8.08
C LEU A 366 6.58 37.46 -7.52
N PRO A 367 7.53 37.45 -6.56
CA PRO A 367 8.27 38.65 -6.18
C PRO A 367 8.88 39.36 -7.40
N GLN A 368 8.89 40.69 -7.39
CA GLN A 368 9.34 41.48 -8.56
C GLN A 368 10.78 41.19 -8.97
N ASP A 369 11.69 40.99 -8.03
CA ASP A 369 13.09 40.62 -8.31
C ASP A 369 13.19 39.30 -9.08
N LYS A 370 12.38 38.30 -8.72
CA LYS A 370 12.32 37.00 -9.40
C LYS A 370 11.70 37.12 -10.78
N ARG A 371 10.66 37.95 -10.91
CA ARG A 371 10.02 38.27 -12.20
C ARG A 371 11.03 38.90 -13.16
N ASP A 372 11.73 39.93 -12.71
CA ASP A 372 12.68 40.67 -13.53
C ASP A 372 13.88 39.78 -13.90
N MET A 373 14.35 38.95 -12.98
CA MET A 373 15.38 37.93 -13.26
C MET A 373 14.94 36.94 -14.32
N ALA A 374 13.71 36.39 -14.24
CA ALA A 374 13.20 35.43 -15.22
C ALA A 374 13.09 36.03 -16.63
N ILE A 375 12.73 37.31 -16.72
CA ILE A 375 12.69 38.06 -17.99
C ILE A 375 14.12 38.30 -18.50
N ALA A 376 15.02 38.78 -17.63
CA ALA A 376 16.40 39.10 -18.00
C ALA A 376 17.17 37.87 -18.51
N MET A 377 16.92 36.70 -17.92
CA MET A 377 17.51 35.42 -18.36
C MET A 377 16.81 34.82 -19.58
N GLY A 378 15.72 35.41 -20.06
CA GLY A 378 14.96 34.92 -21.22
C GLY A 378 14.11 33.67 -20.94
N PHE A 379 13.98 33.25 -19.67
CA PHE A 379 13.15 32.12 -19.26
C PHE A 379 11.65 32.42 -19.39
N ALA A 380 11.26 33.68 -19.26
CA ALA A 380 9.88 34.13 -19.43
C ALA A 380 9.81 35.47 -20.17
N VAL A 381 8.62 35.81 -20.66
CA VAL A 381 8.28 37.13 -21.21
C VAL A 381 7.21 37.78 -20.34
N ALA A 382 7.26 39.11 -20.25
CA ALA A 382 6.21 39.87 -19.58
C ALA A 382 4.87 39.72 -20.31
N GLN A 383 3.78 39.53 -19.56
CA GLN A 383 2.43 39.47 -20.10
C GLN A 383 1.49 40.22 -19.15
N GLY A 384 1.18 41.48 -19.47
CA GLY A 384 0.42 42.35 -18.58
C GLY A 384 1.14 42.54 -17.23
N ASP A 385 0.41 42.34 -16.14
CA ASP A 385 0.96 42.33 -14.77
C ASP A 385 1.67 41.01 -14.40
N GLY A 386 1.65 40.03 -15.31
CA GLY A 386 2.16 38.67 -15.12
C GLY A 386 3.38 38.30 -15.96
N LEU A 387 3.56 36.99 -16.16
CA LEU A 387 4.65 36.35 -16.89
C LEU A 387 4.12 35.17 -17.71
N ARG A 388 4.73 34.92 -18.86
CA ARG A 388 4.58 33.68 -19.64
C ARG A 388 5.93 33.05 -19.88
N ALA A 389 6.07 31.78 -19.53
CA ALA A 389 7.17 30.93 -19.94
C ALA A 389 6.64 29.87 -20.90
N SER A 390 7.33 29.62 -22.00
CA SER A 390 6.96 28.57 -22.94
C SER A 390 8.19 27.97 -23.60
N TYR A 391 8.09 26.69 -23.92
CA TYR A 391 9.05 26.02 -24.78
C TYR A 391 8.33 25.05 -25.73
N ASP A 392 8.92 24.87 -26.90
CA ASP A 392 8.50 23.90 -27.90
C ASP A 392 9.76 23.23 -28.44
N TYR A 393 9.86 21.93 -28.22
CA TYR A 393 10.90 21.09 -28.74
C TYR A 393 10.31 20.13 -29.76
N GLY A 394 10.87 20.17 -30.97
CA GLY A 394 10.65 19.18 -32.00
C GLY A 394 11.94 18.87 -32.72
N VAL A 395 12.35 17.59 -32.71
CA VAL A 395 13.49 16.99 -33.43
C VAL A 395 14.50 18.00 -34.00
N GLY A 396 15.46 18.39 -33.16
CA GLY A 396 16.58 19.26 -33.53
C GLY A 396 16.30 20.78 -33.46
N LEU A 397 15.08 21.20 -33.16
CA LEU A 397 14.71 22.59 -32.94
C LEU A 397 14.10 22.77 -31.55
N LEU A 398 14.69 23.67 -30.76
CA LEU A 398 14.13 24.13 -29.50
C LEU A 398 13.72 25.60 -29.68
N LYS A 399 12.47 25.92 -29.37
CA LYS A 399 11.99 27.29 -29.24
C LYS A 399 11.72 27.56 -27.77
N VAL A 400 12.24 28.66 -27.25
CA VAL A 400 11.93 29.14 -25.89
C VAL A 400 11.34 30.54 -26.04
N ASN A 401 10.12 30.72 -25.54
CA ASN A 401 9.38 31.98 -25.65
C ASN A 401 9.31 32.52 -27.10
N GLY A 402 9.10 31.61 -28.06
CA GLY A 402 9.05 31.90 -29.49
C GLY A 402 10.40 32.12 -30.18
N ARG A 403 11.52 32.17 -29.43
CA ARG A 403 12.87 32.33 -29.99
C ARG A 403 13.49 30.97 -30.27
N ALA A 404 13.96 30.76 -31.49
CA ALA A 404 14.68 29.55 -31.86
C ALA A 404 16.08 29.52 -31.21
N LEU A 405 16.42 28.38 -30.62
CA LEU A 405 17.71 28.07 -30.02
C LEU A 405 18.26 26.81 -30.68
N ASP A 406 19.59 26.70 -30.72
CA ASP A 406 20.25 25.47 -31.12
C ASP A 406 19.97 24.38 -30.08
N ALA A 407 19.46 23.24 -30.54
CA ALA A 407 19.18 22.08 -29.70
C ALA A 407 20.28 21.01 -29.79
N GLY A 408 21.43 21.29 -30.41
CA GLY A 408 22.51 20.33 -30.65
C GLY A 408 22.95 19.54 -29.40
N SER A 409 23.20 20.23 -28.28
CA SER A 409 23.57 19.56 -27.02
C SER A 409 22.45 18.70 -26.45
N PHE A 410 21.20 19.15 -26.55
CA PHE A 410 20.04 18.36 -26.12
C PHE A 410 19.86 17.12 -27.00
N GLN A 411 20.03 17.27 -28.32
CA GLN A 411 19.97 16.18 -29.28
C GLN A 411 21.10 15.17 -29.08
N ALA A 412 22.31 15.62 -28.72
CA ALA A 412 23.40 14.74 -28.34
C ALA A 412 23.06 13.92 -27.08
N GLY A 413 22.44 14.55 -26.08
CA GLY A 413 21.92 13.88 -24.89
C GLY A 413 20.86 12.82 -25.23
N LEU A 414 19.93 13.11 -26.13
CA LEU A 414 18.94 12.13 -26.58
C LEU A 414 19.56 10.93 -27.31
N LYS A 415 20.61 11.16 -28.12
CA LYS A 415 21.35 10.06 -28.75
C LYS A 415 22.04 9.16 -27.72
N GLN A 416 22.58 9.74 -26.65
CA GLN A 416 23.15 8.96 -25.54
C GLN A 416 22.05 8.17 -24.81
N ALA A 417 20.88 8.77 -24.60
CA ALA A 417 19.72 8.08 -24.04
C ALA A 417 19.24 6.92 -24.93
N ASP A 418 19.29 7.07 -26.25
CA ASP A 418 18.98 5.99 -27.20
C ASP A 418 19.93 4.81 -27.06
N MET A 419 21.23 5.06 -26.91
CA MET A 419 22.21 3.99 -26.66
C MET A 419 21.90 3.25 -25.35
N ALA A 420 21.55 3.99 -24.29
CA ALA A 420 21.16 3.40 -23.01
C ALA A 420 19.86 2.60 -23.11
N LEU A 421 18.85 3.12 -23.83
CA LEU A 421 17.58 2.46 -24.06
C LEU A 421 17.77 1.14 -24.83
N GLN A 422 18.55 1.15 -25.91
CA GLN A 422 18.85 -0.06 -26.68
C GLN A 422 19.61 -1.10 -25.86
N THR A 423 20.55 -0.65 -25.02
CA THR A 423 21.28 -1.52 -24.09
C THR A 423 20.33 -2.15 -23.06
N ALA A 424 19.44 -1.35 -22.48
CA ALA A 424 18.45 -1.85 -21.52
C ALA A 424 17.49 -2.86 -22.17
N LEU A 425 16.94 -2.54 -23.35
CA LEU A 425 16.02 -3.42 -24.07
C LEU A 425 16.69 -4.74 -24.48
N THR A 426 17.97 -4.72 -24.86
CA THR A 426 18.70 -5.96 -25.22
C THR A 426 19.03 -6.81 -23.99
N GLN A 427 19.40 -6.19 -22.86
CA GLN A 427 19.80 -6.88 -21.63
C GLN A 427 18.65 -7.32 -20.72
N TRP A 428 17.42 -6.83 -20.93
CA TRP A 428 16.27 -7.14 -20.08
C TRP A 428 15.95 -8.65 -20.04
N GLY A 429 16.37 -9.44 -21.04
CA GLY A 429 16.23 -10.90 -21.02
C GLY A 429 17.25 -11.67 -20.21
N SER A 430 18.40 -11.07 -19.89
CA SER A 430 19.48 -11.70 -19.10
C SER A 430 19.43 -11.38 -17.62
N MET A 431 18.46 -10.57 -17.16
CA MET A 431 18.20 -10.28 -15.74
C MET A 431 17.34 -11.34 -15.04
N SER A 432 17.12 -12.50 -15.69
CA SER A 432 16.45 -13.63 -15.05
C SER A 432 17.33 -14.24 -13.96
N ASN A 433 16.80 -14.39 -12.76
CA ASN A 433 17.42 -15.16 -11.69
C ASN A 433 17.62 -16.62 -12.16
N PRO A 434 18.86 -17.14 -12.26
CA PRO A 434 19.08 -18.51 -12.76
C PRO A 434 18.43 -19.60 -11.89
N ALA A 435 18.00 -19.26 -10.66
CA ALA A 435 17.34 -20.18 -9.73
C ALA A 435 15.93 -20.66 -10.17
N VAL A 436 15.28 -20.01 -11.14
CA VAL A 436 13.93 -20.42 -11.61
C VAL A 436 13.99 -21.28 -12.88
N ALA A 437 15.17 -21.38 -13.51
CA ALA A 437 15.37 -22.13 -14.74
C ALA A 437 15.73 -23.61 -14.47
N GLN A 438 14.90 -24.34 -13.70
CA GLN A 438 14.85 -25.82 -13.68
C GLN A 438 13.85 -26.31 -12.61
N ALA A 439 12.56 -26.31 -12.92
CA ALA A 439 11.65 -27.28 -12.33
C ALA A 439 10.82 -27.87 -13.48
N PRO A 440 10.95 -29.17 -13.80
CA PRO A 440 10.05 -29.80 -14.74
C PRO A 440 8.64 -29.71 -14.16
N VAL A 441 7.67 -29.35 -14.99
CA VAL A 441 6.26 -29.46 -14.65
C VAL A 441 5.99 -30.92 -14.29
N ALA A 442 5.80 -31.20 -13.01
CA ALA A 442 5.41 -32.53 -12.55
C ALA A 442 4.04 -32.85 -13.15
N ALA A 443 3.97 -33.91 -13.94
CA ALA A 443 2.71 -34.51 -14.36
C ALA A 443 1.87 -34.87 -13.13
N PRO A 444 0.53 -34.76 -13.18
CA PRO A 444 -0.32 -35.06 -12.04
C PRO A 444 -0.14 -36.55 -11.69
N ALA A 445 0.23 -36.81 -10.43
CA ALA A 445 0.29 -38.17 -9.91
C ALA A 445 -1.10 -38.84 -10.00
N PRO A 446 -1.19 -40.12 -10.41
CA PRO A 446 -2.47 -40.82 -10.43
C PRO A 446 -2.97 -41.01 -9.00
N ALA A 447 -4.29 -40.86 -8.81
CA ALA A 447 -4.96 -41.02 -7.53
C ALA A 447 -4.66 -42.39 -6.90
N GLU A 448 -4.14 -42.38 -5.68
CA GLU A 448 -4.02 -43.59 -4.86
C GLU A 448 -5.42 -44.14 -4.51
N PRO A 449 -5.61 -45.48 -4.52
CA PRO A 449 -6.89 -46.09 -4.20
C PRO A 449 -7.17 -46.02 -2.70
N ALA A 450 -8.44 -45.73 -2.38
CA ALA A 450 -8.95 -45.64 -1.02
C ALA A 450 -8.68 -46.92 -0.21
N MET A 451 -8.07 -46.75 0.97
CA MET A 451 -8.00 -47.81 1.99
C MET A 451 -9.39 -48.08 2.57
N PRO A 452 -9.75 -49.35 2.86
CA PRO A 452 -11.05 -49.70 3.41
C PRO A 452 -11.15 -49.35 4.89
N ALA A 453 -12.36 -48.97 5.31
CA ALA A 453 -12.71 -48.59 6.67
C ALA A 453 -12.50 -49.73 7.69
N ALA A 454 -11.86 -49.42 8.81
CA ALA A 454 -11.79 -50.28 9.99
C ALA A 454 -13.10 -50.19 10.82
N PRO A 455 -13.55 -51.28 11.48
CA PRO A 455 -14.82 -51.31 12.19
C PRO A 455 -14.74 -50.61 13.56
N ALA A 456 -15.89 -50.07 13.98
CA ALA A 456 -16.06 -49.30 15.21
C ALA A 456 -15.85 -50.13 16.49
N GLU A 457 -15.02 -49.62 17.40
CA GLU A 457 -14.91 -50.09 18.80
C GLU A 457 -15.60 -49.11 19.75
N ALA A 458 -16.28 -49.67 20.76
CA ALA A 458 -17.10 -48.97 21.74
C ALA A 458 -16.26 -48.23 22.82
N PRO A 459 -16.78 -47.14 23.42
CA PRO A 459 -16.03 -46.36 24.41
C PRO A 459 -15.97 -47.08 25.78
N PRO A 460 -14.88 -46.90 26.56
CA PRO A 460 -14.75 -47.47 27.90
C PRO A 460 -15.58 -46.68 28.95
N PRO A 461 -15.97 -47.31 30.09
CA PRO A 461 -16.82 -46.68 31.09
C PRO A 461 -16.04 -45.74 32.02
N ALA A 462 -16.76 -44.77 32.58
CA ALA A 462 -16.25 -43.78 33.53
C ALA A 462 -15.81 -44.42 34.86
N PRO A 463 -14.71 -43.94 35.49
CA PRO A 463 -14.30 -44.44 36.80
C PRO A 463 -15.11 -43.82 37.94
N GLU A 464 -15.59 -44.68 38.83
CA GLU A 464 -16.27 -44.36 40.10
C GLU A 464 -15.32 -43.74 41.14
N ALA A 465 -15.91 -42.88 41.99
CA ALA A 465 -15.25 -42.21 43.11
C ALA A 465 -14.99 -43.16 44.30
N ALA A 466 -13.79 -43.07 44.88
CA ALA A 466 -13.42 -43.67 46.17
C ALA A 466 -12.79 -42.60 47.10
N PRO A 467 -12.85 -42.78 48.44
CA PRO A 467 -13.15 -41.70 49.37
C PRO A 467 -11.92 -40.95 49.91
N ALA A 468 -12.19 -39.75 50.41
CA ALA A 468 -11.25 -38.82 51.03
C ALA A 468 -10.54 -39.42 52.26
N GLN A 469 -9.21 -39.34 52.26
CA GLN A 469 -8.39 -39.41 53.47
C GLN A 469 -7.71 -38.05 53.69
N ALA A 470 -7.87 -37.54 54.91
CA ALA A 470 -7.32 -36.28 55.38
C ALA A 470 -5.82 -36.40 55.66
N LEU A 471 -5.04 -35.40 55.24
CA LEU A 471 -3.66 -35.20 55.65
C LEU A 471 -3.49 -33.80 56.26
N ALA A 472 -3.08 -33.79 57.52
CA ALA A 472 -2.56 -32.66 58.27
C ALA A 472 -1.11 -32.32 57.80
N PRO A 473 -0.57 -31.14 58.17
CA PRO A 473 0.29 -30.35 57.31
C PRO A 473 1.79 -30.66 57.47
N ALA A 474 2.54 -30.59 56.37
CA ALA A 474 4.00 -30.47 56.42
C ALA A 474 4.54 -29.73 55.19
N THR A 475 5.05 -28.51 55.48
CA THR A 475 6.09 -27.72 54.80
C THR A 475 5.98 -27.44 53.28
N PRO A 476 5.88 -26.15 52.88
CA PRO A 476 5.91 -25.79 51.47
C PRO A 476 7.32 -26.02 50.90
N PRO A 477 7.46 -26.61 49.70
CA PRO A 477 8.69 -26.47 48.94
C PRO A 477 8.81 -25.01 48.50
N THR A 478 9.97 -24.44 48.77
CA THR A 478 10.36 -23.08 48.41
C THR A 478 10.11 -22.84 46.93
N MET A 479 9.11 -22.02 46.60
CA MET A 479 8.98 -21.46 45.25
C MET A 479 10.24 -20.66 44.97
N ALA A 480 10.96 -21.01 43.90
CA ALA A 480 11.83 -20.05 43.25
C ALA A 480 10.97 -18.79 43.00
N PRO A 481 11.48 -17.58 43.31
CA PRO A 481 10.67 -16.38 43.17
C PRO A 481 10.22 -16.27 41.72
N VAL A 482 8.91 -16.30 41.51
CA VAL A 482 8.29 -15.79 40.29
C VAL A 482 8.84 -14.37 40.16
N ALA A 483 9.66 -14.14 39.13
CA ALA A 483 10.20 -12.82 38.86
C ALA A 483 9.02 -11.85 38.87
N ALA A 484 9.10 -10.83 39.72
CA ALA A 484 8.11 -9.76 39.77
C ALA A 484 7.80 -9.28 38.34
N PRO A 485 6.55 -8.87 38.01
CA PRO A 485 6.29 -8.20 36.75
C PRO A 485 7.33 -7.09 36.62
N ALA A 486 8.15 -7.17 35.55
CA ALA A 486 9.24 -6.24 35.36
C ALA A 486 8.64 -4.83 35.41
N ALA A 487 9.10 -4.02 36.36
CA ALA A 487 8.55 -2.70 36.61
C ALA A 487 8.39 -1.95 35.28
N ASP A 488 7.20 -1.40 35.03
CA ASP A 488 6.95 -0.59 33.85
C ASP A 488 7.99 0.54 33.80
N CYS A 489 8.70 0.67 32.70
CA CYS A 489 9.65 1.74 32.54
C CYS A 489 8.89 3.05 32.23
N ALA A 490 8.82 3.96 33.21
CA ALA A 490 8.09 5.22 33.05
C ALA A 490 8.91 6.32 32.33
N ALA A 491 10.20 6.09 32.11
CA ALA A 491 11.12 7.05 31.48
C ALA A 491 11.97 6.35 30.41
N LEU A 492 12.29 7.09 29.35
CA LEU A 492 13.05 6.60 28.20
C LEU A 492 14.36 5.90 28.59
N GLY A 493 15.14 6.50 29.49
CA GLY A 493 16.41 5.90 29.93
C GLY A 493 16.22 4.53 30.60
N ALA A 494 15.17 4.37 31.40
CA ALA A 494 14.83 3.09 32.03
C ALA A 494 14.38 2.06 30.99
N CYS A 495 13.53 2.47 30.03
CA CYS A 495 13.09 1.59 28.95
C CYS A 495 14.24 1.15 28.05
N PHE A 496 15.16 2.06 27.76
CA PHE A 496 16.36 1.74 27.00
C PHE A 496 17.22 0.70 27.72
N GLN A 497 17.49 0.88 29.02
CA GLN A 497 18.25 -0.11 29.79
C GLN A 497 17.54 -1.46 29.90
N GLN A 498 16.21 -1.47 30.03
CA GLN A 498 15.42 -2.71 30.05
C GLN A 498 15.46 -3.44 28.70
N SER A 499 15.41 -2.69 27.59
CA SER A 499 15.57 -3.24 26.24
C SER A 499 16.92 -3.92 26.07
N LEU A 500 18.01 -3.26 26.49
CA LEU A 500 19.35 -3.84 26.43
C LEU A 500 19.49 -5.07 27.34
N ALA A 501 18.93 -5.03 28.55
CA ALA A 501 18.97 -6.17 29.46
C ALA A 501 18.22 -7.39 28.91
N ALA A 502 17.08 -7.18 28.25
CA ALA A 502 16.34 -8.22 27.55
C ALA A 502 17.13 -8.78 26.35
N ALA A 503 17.71 -7.90 25.54
CA ALA A 503 18.52 -8.28 24.39
C ALA A 503 19.77 -9.09 24.76
N ARG A 504 20.43 -8.80 25.90
CA ARG A 504 21.55 -9.61 26.41
C ARG A 504 21.15 -11.04 26.78
N ARG A 505 19.85 -11.33 26.92
CA ARG A 505 19.29 -12.66 27.17
C ARG A 505 18.63 -13.26 25.93
N ASP A 506 18.81 -12.64 24.76
CA ASP A 506 18.13 -12.99 23.51
C ASP A 506 16.59 -13.04 23.61
N ASP A 507 16.00 -12.29 24.56
CA ASP A 507 14.56 -12.29 24.83
C ASP A 507 13.86 -11.22 24.00
N ILE A 508 13.54 -11.57 22.75
CA ILE A 508 12.88 -10.65 21.81
C ILE A 508 11.47 -10.28 22.26
N ASP A 509 10.77 -11.16 22.97
CA ASP A 509 9.43 -10.87 23.47
C ASP A 509 9.45 -9.81 24.58
N ALA A 510 10.44 -9.84 25.46
CA ALA A 510 10.67 -8.75 26.39
C ALA A 510 11.05 -7.44 25.68
N VAL A 511 11.90 -7.50 24.65
CA VAL A 511 12.21 -6.30 23.84
C VAL A 511 10.96 -5.73 23.16
N ARG A 512 10.08 -6.58 22.61
CA ARG A 512 8.79 -6.18 22.03
C ARG A 512 7.89 -5.49 23.05
N ARG A 513 7.79 -6.04 24.27
CA ARG A 513 7.01 -5.42 25.36
C ARG A 513 7.55 -4.04 25.74
N VAL A 514 8.87 -3.91 25.88
CA VAL A 514 9.50 -2.62 26.22
C VAL A 514 9.34 -1.62 25.08
N ALA A 515 9.44 -2.04 23.81
CA ALA A 515 9.16 -1.19 22.66
C ALA A 515 7.72 -0.62 22.72
N SER A 516 6.73 -1.44 23.06
CA SER A 516 5.35 -0.99 23.26
C SER A 516 5.19 -0.02 24.43
N GLN A 517 6.03 -0.10 25.47
CA GLN A 517 6.06 0.89 26.56
C GLN A 517 6.67 2.21 26.08
N ILE A 518 7.75 2.17 25.28
CA ILE A 518 8.38 3.36 24.68
C ILE A 518 7.40 4.11 23.77
N ASP A 519 6.55 3.41 23.02
CA ASP A 519 5.53 4.03 22.15
C ASP A 519 4.55 4.94 22.91
N ASN A 520 4.33 4.68 24.20
CA ASN A 520 3.43 5.45 25.07
C ASN A 520 4.11 6.66 25.71
N LEU A 521 5.42 6.84 25.53
CA LEU A 521 6.12 8.02 26.04
C LEU A 521 5.73 9.27 25.25
N PRO A 522 5.68 10.45 25.90
CA PRO A 522 5.33 11.70 25.24
C PRO A 522 6.31 11.99 24.10
N LYS A 523 5.77 12.24 22.91
CA LYS A 523 6.54 12.57 21.71
C LYS A 523 6.73 14.09 21.62
N PRO A 524 7.89 14.57 21.13
CA PRO A 524 8.10 16.00 20.93
C PRO A 524 7.27 16.51 19.75
N ASP A 525 7.05 17.83 19.71
CA ASP A 525 6.30 18.50 18.64
C ASP A 525 6.93 18.29 17.26
N MET A 526 6.09 18.26 16.21
CA MET A 526 6.53 17.99 14.83
C MET A 526 7.33 19.15 14.20
N GLY A 527 7.21 20.38 14.72
CA GLY A 527 7.93 21.54 14.19
C GLY A 527 7.79 21.75 12.66
N ASN A 528 8.80 22.33 12.03
CA ASN A 528 8.87 22.64 10.61
C ASN A 528 9.53 21.53 9.79
N ARG A 529 8.70 20.61 9.29
CA ARG A 529 9.16 19.49 8.46
C ARG A 529 9.88 19.91 7.18
N ALA A 530 9.42 20.96 6.49
CA ALA A 530 10.00 21.35 5.20
C ALA A 530 11.44 21.84 5.35
N VAL A 531 11.70 22.71 6.33
CA VAL A 531 13.05 23.22 6.62
C VAL A 531 13.96 22.11 7.13
N SER A 532 13.44 21.24 8.00
CA SER A 532 14.17 20.07 8.49
C SER A 532 14.65 19.16 7.36
N ARG A 533 13.81 18.86 6.34
CA ARG A 533 14.21 18.02 5.20
C ARG A 533 15.26 18.68 4.30
N GLN A 534 15.20 19.99 4.13
CA GLN A 534 16.24 20.73 3.40
C GLN A 534 17.59 20.65 4.13
N LEU A 535 17.58 20.87 5.46
CA LEU A 535 18.77 20.78 6.29
C LEU A 535 19.31 19.35 6.40
N ASN A 536 18.44 18.34 6.40
CA ASN A 536 18.82 16.92 6.33
C ASN A 536 19.60 16.62 5.06
N THR A 537 19.12 17.10 3.91
CA THR A 537 19.79 16.92 2.62
C THR A 537 21.18 17.54 2.64
N ALA A 538 21.29 18.78 3.11
CA ALA A 538 22.59 19.46 3.27
C ALA A 538 23.55 18.71 4.21
N GLY A 539 23.04 18.16 5.31
CA GLY A 539 23.82 17.36 6.26
C GLY A 539 24.32 16.04 5.67
N LEU A 540 23.49 15.35 4.90
CA LEU A 540 23.89 14.14 4.17
C LEU A 540 24.93 14.44 3.09
N ASP A 541 24.83 15.57 2.40
CA ASP A 541 25.83 15.98 1.41
C ASP A 541 27.17 16.36 2.06
N ALA A 542 27.15 16.94 3.28
CA ALA A 542 28.36 17.13 4.08
C ALA A 542 28.98 15.80 4.51
N LEU A 543 28.17 14.80 4.93
CA LEU A 543 28.67 13.45 5.25
C LEU A 543 29.35 12.77 4.06
N LYS A 544 28.83 12.93 2.84
CA LYS A 544 29.44 12.39 1.62
C LYS A 544 30.82 13.01 1.34
N ARG A 545 31.01 14.28 1.70
CA ARG A 545 32.29 15.00 1.59
C ARG A 545 33.23 14.72 2.77
N ASP A 546 32.82 13.89 3.72
CA ASP A 546 33.52 13.63 4.99
C ASP A 546 33.69 14.88 5.87
N ASP A 547 32.88 15.92 5.64
CA ASP A 547 32.83 17.13 6.48
C ASP A 547 31.91 16.89 7.68
N LEU A 548 32.45 16.21 8.69
CA LEU A 548 31.69 15.78 9.86
C LEU A 548 31.20 16.95 10.71
N ALA A 549 31.97 18.05 10.77
CA ALA A 549 31.60 19.24 11.53
C ALA A 549 30.39 19.94 10.91
N GLU A 550 30.39 20.13 9.58
CA GLU A 550 29.24 20.70 8.89
C GLU A 550 28.03 19.77 8.94
N ALA A 551 28.22 18.46 8.76
CA ALA A 551 27.16 17.47 8.85
C ALA A 551 26.42 17.53 10.20
N VAL A 552 27.17 17.49 11.31
CA VAL A 552 26.59 17.59 12.66
C VAL A 552 25.87 18.92 12.85
N ALA A 553 26.44 20.04 12.38
CA ALA A 553 25.80 21.35 12.50
C ALA A 553 24.46 21.43 11.74
N LYS A 554 24.41 20.96 10.48
CA LYS A 554 23.19 20.98 9.66
C LYS A 554 22.14 20.02 10.19
N LEU A 555 22.53 18.82 10.62
CA LEU A 555 21.60 17.83 11.16
C LEU A 555 21.07 18.22 12.55
N ARG A 556 21.86 18.91 13.37
CA ARG A 556 21.40 19.48 14.64
C ARG A 556 20.37 20.58 14.43
N LEU A 557 20.56 21.44 13.43
CA LEU A 557 19.54 22.41 13.02
C LEU A 557 18.29 21.71 12.47
N ALA A 558 18.46 20.70 11.63
CA ALA A 558 17.34 19.93 11.08
C ALA A 558 16.48 19.31 12.19
N LEU A 559 17.11 18.73 13.21
CA LEU A 559 16.41 18.14 14.35
C LEU A 559 15.75 19.19 15.24
N LYS A 560 16.37 20.38 15.38
CA LYS A 560 15.74 21.50 16.09
C LYS A 560 14.48 21.99 15.38
N GLU A 561 14.51 22.05 14.05
CA GLU A 561 13.36 22.46 13.24
C GLU A 561 12.24 21.43 13.27
N ASN A 562 12.55 20.13 13.22
CA ASN A 562 11.57 19.05 13.42
C ASN A 562 12.12 18.01 14.41
N PRO A 563 11.80 18.17 15.72
CA PRO A 563 12.20 17.23 16.77
C PRO A 563 11.63 15.81 16.60
N ARG A 564 10.64 15.63 15.71
CA ARG A 564 9.95 14.36 15.45
C ARG A 564 10.45 13.66 14.17
N ASP A 565 11.50 14.18 13.51
CA ASP A 565 12.10 13.52 12.35
C ASP A 565 13.10 12.44 12.79
N VAL A 566 12.63 11.20 12.89
CA VAL A 566 13.46 10.04 13.29
C VAL A 566 14.61 9.76 12.31
N GLU A 567 14.45 10.12 11.04
CA GLU A 567 15.50 9.95 10.03
C GLU A 567 16.63 10.95 10.29
N VAL A 568 16.28 12.22 10.56
CA VAL A 568 17.25 13.26 10.93
C VAL A 568 17.96 12.92 12.24
N ALA A 569 17.24 12.44 13.26
CA ALA A 569 17.85 12.04 14.52
C ALA A 569 18.84 10.87 14.34
N GLY A 570 18.47 9.88 13.52
CA GLY A 570 19.36 8.77 13.14
C GLY A 570 20.61 9.24 12.39
N ASN A 571 20.44 10.13 11.40
CA ASN A 571 21.52 10.71 10.63
C ASN A 571 22.46 11.57 11.51
N LEU A 572 21.90 12.36 12.43
CA LEU A 572 22.68 13.16 13.39
C LEU A 572 23.50 12.26 14.31
N GLY A 573 22.89 11.22 14.87
CA GLY A 573 23.59 10.25 15.71
C GLY A 573 24.72 9.53 14.98
N PHE A 574 24.50 9.13 13.73
CA PHE A 574 25.55 8.56 12.88
C PHE A 574 26.69 9.56 12.62
N ALA A 575 26.36 10.81 12.27
CA ALA A 575 27.35 11.86 12.05
C ALA A 575 28.19 12.15 13.31
N MET A 576 27.53 12.22 14.48
CA MET A 576 28.19 12.41 15.78
C MET A 576 29.10 11.23 16.14
N ALA A 577 28.65 9.99 15.95
CA ALA A 577 29.46 8.81 16.19
C ALA A 577 30.71 8.78 15.29
N LYS A 578 30.56 9.15 14.01
CA LYS A 578 31.69 9.27 13.07
C LYS A 578 32.65 10.40 13.46
N ALA A 579 32.13 11.50 14.01
CA ALA A 579 32.89 12.64 14.52
C ALA A 579 33.59 12.40 15.87
N GLY A 580 33.43 11.22 16.47
CA GLY A 580 33.97 10.90 17.80
C GLY A 580 33.15 11.43 18.98
N LEU A 581 31.97 12.01 18.72
CA LEU A 581 31.03 12.53 19.72
C LEU A 581 30.08 11.43 20.22
N ALA A 582 30.65 10.32 20.69
CA ALA A 582 29.89 9.10 20.97
C ALA A 582 28.85 9.27 22.11
N ALA A 583 29.15 10.05 23.15
CA ALA A 583 28.21 10.30 24.25
C ALA A 583 26.98 11.10 23.77
N GLU A 584 27.19 12.19 23.04
CA GLU A 584 26.10 12.99 22.46
C GLU A 584 25.26 12.18 21.46
N ALA A 585 25.91 11.33 20.67
CA ALA A 585 25.22 10.43 19.75
C ALA A 585 24.26 9.49 20.48
N ILE A 586 24.68 8.92 21.62
CA ILE A 586 23.83 8.04 22.43
C ILE A 586 22.58 8.77 22.91
N ASP A 587 22.70 10.00 23.40
CA ASP A 587 21.55 10.77 23.91
C ASP A 587 20.54 11.07 22.79
N VAL A 588 21.02 11.54 21.63
CA VAL A 588 20.18 11.81 20.45
C VAL A 588 19.51 10.52 19.94
N LEU A 589 20.25 9.42 19.88
CA LEU A 589 19.72 8.16 19.37
C LEU A 589 18.76 7.48 20.35
N GLN A 590 18.96 7.64 21.66
CA GLN A 590 18.00 7.23 22.67
C GLN A 590 16.69 8.01 22.50
N THR A 591 16.74 9.33 22.37
CA THR A 591 15.52 10.14 22.15
C THR A 591 14.81 9.77 20.86
N ALA A 592 15.54 9.37 19.81
CA ALA A 592 14.95 8.87 18.57
C ALA A 592 14.14 7.57 18.76
N LEU A 593 14.44 6.76 19.79
CA LEU A 593 13.65 5.55 20.10
C LEU A 593 12.23 5.88 20.56
N VAL A 594 11.98 7.07 21.13
CA VAL A 594 10.61 7.52 21.47
C VAL A 594 9.76 7.71 20.21
N LEU A 595 10.41 8.04 19.10
CA LEU A 595 9.73 8.25 17.81
C LEU A 595 9.40 6.92 17.14
N ASP A 596 10.36 6.00 17.15
CA ASP A 596 10.20 4.63 16.63
C ASP A 596 11.19 3.67 17.33
N PRO A 597 10.72 2.89 18.33
CA PRO A 597 11.56 1.95 19.06
C PRO A 597 11.89 0.68 18.25
N ARG A 598 11.26 0.48 17.08
CA ARG A 598 11.45 -0.70 16.22
C ARG A 598 12.32 -0.38 14.99
N ARG A 599 12.91 0.81 14.93
CA ARG A 599 13.70 1.23 13.76
C ARG A 599 15.11 0.69 13.78
N SER A 600 15.39 -0.32 12.95
CA SER A 600 16.74 -0.89 12.81
C SER A 600 17.82 0.16 12.51
N SER A 601 17.51 1.16 11.67
CA SER A 601 18.41 2.26 11.32
C SER A 601 18.66 3.27 12.44
N THR A 602 17.98 3.18 13.57
CA THR A 602 18.28 3.95 14.80
C THR A 602 19.15 3.11 15.74
N TRP A 603 18.84 1.82 15.88
CA TRP A 603 19.59 0.89 16.73
C TRP A 603 21.02 0.60 16.23
N THR A 604 21.26 0.57 14.91
CA THR A 604 22.62 0.34 14.37
C THR A 604 23.58 1.49 14.74
N PRO A 605 23.28 2.77 14.44
CA PRO A 605 24.12 3.89 14.90
C PRO A 605 24.27 3.96 16.43
N LEU A 606 23.24 3.54 17.18
CA LEU A 606 23.29 3.53 18.64
C LEU A 606 24.28 2.47 19.15
N ALA A 607 24.29 1.29 18.54
CA ALA A 607 25.27 0.26 18.80
C ALA A 607 26.70 0.72 18.49
N GLU A 608 26.91 1.42 17.37
CA GLU A 608 28.21 2.00 17.03
C GLU A 608 28.67 3.03 18.08
N ALA A 609 27.78 3.95 18.48
CA ALA A 609 28.07 4.96 19.49
C ALA A 609 28.41 4.32 20.85
N LEU A 610 27.67 3.29 21.28
CA LEU A 610 27.94 2.52 22.50
C LEU A 610 29.31 1.82 22.45
N ALA A 611 29.68 1.24 21.31
CA ALA A 611 30.98 0.60 21.15
C ALA A 611 32.13 1.61 21.21
N LEU A 612 31.96 2.77 20.57
CA LEU A 612 32.94 3.87 20.61
C LEU A 612 33.04 4.52 22.00
N SER A 613 31.98 4.47 22.81
CA SER A 613 31.99 4.92 24.20
C SER A 613 32.51 3.87 25.20
N GLY A 614 33.03 2.73 24.73
CA GLY A 614 33.55 1.66 25.58
C GLY A 614 32.49 0.73 26.20
N ARG A 615 31.21 0.88 25.85
CA ARG A 615 30.10 0.04 26.36
C ARG A 615 29.86 -1.16 25.44
N ALA A 616 30.86 -2.03 25.33
CA ALA A 616 30.89 -3.11 24.33
C ALA A 616 29.72 -4.10 24.43
N ASP A 617 29.26 -4.46 25.62
CA ASP A 617 28.15 -5.42 25.76
C ASP A 617 26.79 -4.79 25.46
N ASP A 618 26.61 -3.51 25.77
CA ASP A 618 25.43 -2.75 25.36
C ASP A 618 25.39 -2.56 23.84
N ALA A 619 26.55 -2.36 23.22
CA ALA A 619 26.66 -2.26 21.77
C ALA A 619 26.21 -3.56 21.07
N LYS A 620 26.67 -4.73 21.55
CA LYS A 620 26.23 -6.03 21.01
C LYS A 620 24.72 -6.22 21.19
N ALA A 621 24.19 -5.92 22.37
CA ALA A 621 22.77 -5.99 22.65
C ALA A 621 21.95 -5.07 21.73
N ALA A 622 22.38 -3.82 21.54
CA ALA A 622 21.73 -2.87 20.64
C ALA A 622 21.78 -3.32 19.17
N LEU A 623 22.92 -3.85 18.70
CA LEU A 623 23.06 -4.33 17.33
C LEU A 623 22.23 -5.61 17.09
N TRP A 624 22.12 -6.46 18.10
CA TRP A 624 21.19 -7.59 18.09
C TRP A 624 19.74 -7.11 17.96
N VAL A 625 19.32 -6.12 18.75
CA VAL A 625 17.97 -5.52 18.62
C VAL A 625 17.75 -4.96 17.22
N SER A 626 18.76 -4.27 16.66
CA SER A 626 18.71 -3.77 15.28
C SER A 626 18.46 -4.89 14.27
N PHE A 627 19.14 -6.03 14.43
CA PHE A 627 18.97 -7.19 13.58
C PHE A 627 17.59 -7.84 13.73
N GLN A 628 17.05 -7.92 14.95
CA GLN A 628 15.72 -8.48 15.18
C GLN A 628 14.61 -7.66 14.51
N TRP A 629 14.81 -6.35 14.36
CA TRP A 629 13.89 -5.46 13.65
C TRP A 629 14.21 -5.29 12.16
N SER A 630 15.17 -6.03 11.62
CA SER A 630 15.48 -5.94 10.20
C SER A 630 14.40 -6.60 9.34
N GLY A 631 13.79 -5.83 8.43
CA GLY A 631 12.90 -6.37 7.39
C GLY A 631 13.62 -7.17 6.30
N ASN A 632 14.96 -7.23 6.31
CA ASN A 632 15.72 -8.10 5.42
C ASN A 632 17.00 -8.59 6.12
N ARG A 633 16.89 -9.74 6.79
CA ARG A 633 17.97 -10.31 7.60
C ARG A 633 19.19 -10.71 6.80
N ASP A 634 19.03 -11.23 5.58
CA ASP A 634 20.14 -11.59 4.69
C ASP A 634 20.96 -10.35 4.29
N LYS A 635 20.28 -9.25 3.96
CA LYS A 635 20.92 -7.98 3.65
C LYS A 635 21.64 -7.39 4.87
N SER A 636 21.03 -7.50 6.06
CA SER A 636 21.69 -7.07 7.30
C SER A 636 22.92 -7.91 7.62
N LEU A 637 22.85 -9.23 7.42
CA LEU A 637 23.99 -10.12 7.58
C LEU A 637 25.13 -9.73 6.63
N ALA A 638 24.85 -9.58 5.33
CA ALA A 638 25.83 -9.15 4.34
C ALA A 638 26.45 -7.78 4.70
N TYR A 639 25.64 -6.86 5.21
CA TYR A 639 26.13 -5.57 5.71
C TYR A 639 27.10 -5.74 6.89
N TYR A 640 26.77 -6.57 7.88
CA TYR A 640 27.65 -6.81 9.04
C TYR A 640 28.95 -7.51 8.66
N GLU A 641 28.92 -8.45 7.69
CA GLU A 641 30.11 -9.09 7.15
C GLU A 641 31.03 -8.09 6.44
N ASP A 642 30.46 -7.26 5.55
CA ASP A 642 31.20 -6.22 4.83
C ASP A 642 31.84 -5.23 5.81
N ARG A 643 31.09 -4.84 6.84
CA ARG A 643 31.57 -3.89 7.85
C ARG A 643 32.63 -4.50 8.75
N ALA A 644 32.49 -5.76 9.16
CA ALA A 644 33.50 -6.49 9.90
C ALA A 644 34.83 -6.58 9.11
N ALA A 645 34.75 -6.74 7.79
CA ALA A 645 35.93 -6.83 6.92
C ALA A 645 36.63 -5.47 6.69
N LYS A 646 35.86 -4.38 6.58
CA LYS A 646 36.38 -3.06 6.15
C LYS A 646 36.59 -2.04 7.27
N GLU A 647 36.00 -2.23 8.45
CA GLU A 647 36.11 -1.28 9.56
C GLU A 647 37.49 -1.34 10.23
N SER A 648 38.15 -0.19 10.33
CA SER A 648 39.49 -0.06 10.91
C SER A 648 39.47 0.30 12.40
N ARG A 649 38.34 0.81 12.92
CA ARG A 649 38.18 1.14 14.34
C ARG A 649 37.91 -0.14 15.14
N ALA A 650 38.88 -0.54 15.96
CA ALA A 650 38.85 -1.82 16.69
C ALA A 650 37.54 -2.11 17.46
N PRO A 651 36.92 -1.16 18.20
CA PRO A 651 35.65 -1.43 18.91
C PRO A 651 34.49 -1.79 17.96
N LEU A 652 34.43 -1.14 16.79
CA LEU A 652 33.37 -1.37 15.81
C LEU A 652 33.63 -2.63 14.99
N GLN A 653 34.89 -2.88 14.62
CA GLN A 653 35.28 -4.11 13.95
C GLN A 653 34.92 -5.34 14.82
N ALA A 654 35.20 -5.28 16.12
CA ALA A 654 34.82 -6.33 17.07
C ALA A 654 33.31 -6.50 17.21
N LEU A 655 32.56 -5.39 17.25
CA LEU A 655 31.09 -5.39 17.28
C LEU A 655 30.50 -6.11 16.05
N TYR A 656 30.90 -5.72 14.84
CA TYR A 656 30.38 -6.31 13.61
C TYR A 656 30.83 -7.75 13.40
N SER A 657 32.06 -8.10 13.78
CA SER A 657 32.56 -9.49 13.73
C SER A 657 31.82 -10.43 14.70
N HIS A 658 31.32 -9.89 15.81
CA HIS A 658 30.43 -10.64 16.69
C HIS A 658 29.06 -10.81 16.06
N MET A 659 28.45 -9.71 15.58
CA MET A 659 27.10 -9.75 15.04
C MET A 659 27.00 -10.57 13.75
N SER A 660 28.01 -10.56 12.87
CA SER A 660 28.02 -11.38 11.67
C SER A 660 27.89 -12.87 12.01
N ARG A 661 28.64 -13.37 13.01
CA ARG A 661 28.53 -14.76 13.47
C ARG A 661 27.16 -15.08 14.07
N VAL A 662 26.61 -14.18 14.88
CA VAL A 662 25.27 -14.35 15.48
C VAL A 662 24.19 -14.36 14.40
N ALA A 663 24.24 -13.42 13.47
CA ALA A 663 23.30 -13.32 12.35
C ALA A 663 23.38 -14.55 11.42
N GLN A 664 24.58 -15.04 11.10
CA GLN A 664 24.77 -16.28 10.33
C GLN A 664 24.06 -17.46 10.99
N GLN A 665 24.19 -17.62 12.31
CA GLN A 665 23.55 -18.70 13.05
C GLN A 665 22.02 -18.57 13.10
N GLN A 666 21.48 -17.35 13.17
CA GLN A 666 20.03 -17.11 13.19
C GLN A 666 19.41 -17.31 11.79
N VAL A 667 20.05 -16.78 10.74
CA VAL A 667 19.63 -16.99 9.34
C VAL A 667 19.66 -18.47 8.97
N ALA A 668 20.75 -19.18 9.31
CA ALA A 668 20.85 -20.63 9.06
C ALA A 668 19.79 -21.45 9.80
N ALA A 669 19.30 -20.96 10.94
CA ALA A 669 18.25 -21.60 11.72
C ALA A 669 16.82 -21.18 11.33
N GLY A 670 16.65 -20.29 10.35
CA GLY A 670 15.35 -19.74 9.97
C GLY A 670 14.67 -18.93 11.09
N ARG A 671 15.43 -18.36 12.02
CA ARG A 671 14.94 -17.63 13.21
C ARG A 671 14.96 -16.13 13.03
#